data_AF-A0AAN6S6J3-F1
#
_entry.id   AF-A0AAN6S6J3-F1
#
_cell.length_a   1.000
_cell.length_b   1.000
_cell.length_c   1.000
_cell.angle_alpha   90.00
_cell.angle_beta   90.00
_cell.angle_gamma   90.00
#
_symmetry.space_group_name_H-M   'P 1'
#
loop_
_entity.id
_entity.type
_entity.pdbx_description
1 polymer ?
#
loop_
_entity_poly.entity_id
_entity_poly.type
_entity_poly.pdbx_seq_one_letter_code
_entity_poly.pdbx_strand_id
1 'polypeptide(L)'
;MAAPSGRSGSSSSSFGSSSRSVPPSYANYASPVDSTFTPTSAVSALTSESSAPQTPLGPLDLGPPGYHATIKLYERTPNETTVYLGPWEVIGIEPRRVVWSCSYQGETLEHFLPSDNPTNLFPYTLHAQHRRFGDPRDMELYLTFREPHRIRYTTVEGVVHDEFIEVKYEFTTVEGSIQFQSDIRRRDLIDWFDVDVVWSDSHRRTDSYGNVRGLGTIQRMKLWRDRYSTFHYLTFYANHRRRWKEYLVHDFDPELRHRDDRHRRLQLTARGARRGSAPESSHNQGRDRRFSASSIFSRPRHTSSSNSTHSGGGSSSSSSPTNPGGPDLRYLGIQFTRNDRAQPGSDGENIHVNIDGTYLPSCSMKKIILSVNAGSSSVKVSVYSAEHGTDPQQLAEAQLSGLTAPPAKLDYSRRGETISKDHQLESKKKIANQAEAFEILLKTLIDDKGLAEIKHKDDVGIVCHRIVHGGDYSKPQLISDGTYRHLEALNDLAPLHNANSLSIVQLCLGELLPRAKNVACFDSQFHATIPDHIRTYPISLDIAKSNKLRKYGFHGISYAFITRSVVGFLEKPEEEVNIIALHLGSGASACAIRGGKSWDTSMGLTPLAGLPGATRSGSVDPSLVFHYASGDVGKLSPNSTKELHISRAEEIMNQEAGWKALTGTTNFGAIAKGADEGDRKMKLAFDLVVDRICGFVGSYYVTLNGKVDALVFAGGIGEKGDTLRSAVVKNIACLGFAVDEGRNKKDEKHKGDVVRDITGKDARHHVLVCKTDEQFEMARGCARDKELW
;
A
#
# COMPACT_ATOMS: atom_id res chain seq x y z
N MET A 1 20.14 1.29 -74.94
CA MET A 1 21.50 1.89 -74.95
C MET A 1 21.67 2.68 -73.66
N ALA A 2 22.89 2.72 -73.10
CA ALA A 2 23.39 3.63 -72.06
C ALA A 2 22.60 3.83 -70.73
N ALA A 3 23.36 3.91 -69.64
CA ALA A 3 23.02 4.42 -68.29
C ALA A 3 24.19 5.35 -67.86
N PRO A 4 24.41 5.79 -66.60
CA PRO A 4 23.60 5.71 -65.36
C PRO A 4 23.56 7.04 -64.53
N SER A 5 23.08 6.98 -63.28
CA SER A 5 23.25 7.97 -62.16
C SER A 5 22.52 9.33 -62.29
N GLY A 6 22.23 10.09 -61.21
CA GLY A 6 22.32 9.83 -59.76
C GLY A 6 22.10 11.09 -58.87
N ARG A 7 21.89 10.90 -57.55
CA ARG A 7 21.88 11.89 -56.43
C ARG A 7 20.76 12.97 -56.30
N SER A 8 19.92 12.77 -55.28
CA SER A 8 19.57 13.69 -54.16
C SER A 8 19.57 15.24 -54.30
N GLY A 9 18.47 15.88 -53.85
CA GLY A 9 18.55 16.70 -52.62
C GLY A 9 18.11 18.18 -52.60
N SER A 10 16.90 18.44 -52.06
CA SER A 10 16.54 19.61 -51.19
C SER A 10 16.48 21.05 -51.75
N SER A 11 15.78 21.93 -50.99
CA SER A 11 15.82 23.41 -51.00
C SER A 11 15.20 24.15 -52.22
N SER A 12 14.98 25.48 -52.23
CA SER A 12 14.27 26.37 -51.26
C SER A 12 14.14 27.82 -51.81
N SER A 13 12.97 28.46 -51.73
CA SER A 13 12.79 29.92 -51.93
C SER A 13 11.39 30.37 -51.46
N SER A 14 11.09 31.48 -50.76
CA SER A 14 11.73 32.76 -50.36
C SER A 14 11.15 34.01 -51.08
N PHE A 15 10.84 35.05 -50.28
CA PHE A 15 10.36 36.42 -50.64
C PHE A 15 8.92 36.55 -51.21
N GLY A 16 8.17 37.66 -50.97
CA GLY A 16 8.33 38.73 -49.96
C GLY A 16 7.60 40.07 -50.25
N SER A 17 6.95 40.68 -49.23
CA SER A 17 6.45 42.09 -49.12
C SER A 17 5.41 42.59 -50.16
N SER A 18 4.50 43.57 -49.93
CA SER A 18 4.32 44.65 -48.92
C SER A 18 2.82 45.12 -48.95
N SER A 19 2.24 46.09 -48.23
CA SER A 19 2.52 46.98 -47.06
C SER A 19 1.21 47.76 -46.68
N ARG A 20 1.27 48.69 -45.71
CA ARG A 20 0.20 49.63 -45.21
C ARG A 20 -0.90 48.99 -44.32
N SER A 21 -1.47 49.62 -43.28
CA SER A 21 -1.19 50.83 -42.45
C SER A 21 -2.32 50.98 -41.38
N VAL A 22 -2.24 51.59 -40.18
CA VAL A 22 -1.16 52.17 -39.33
C VAL A 22 -1.70 52.29 -37.86
N PRO A 23 -0.87 52.30 -36.79
CA PRO A 23 -1.35 52.23 -35.38
C PRO A 23 -1.11 53.50 -34.51
N PRO A 24 -1.80 53.58 -33.36
CA PRO A 24 -1.32 54.24 -32.12
C PRO A 24 -1.61 53.42 -30.83
N SER A 25 -1.10 53.68 -29.61
CA SER A 25 0.16 54.31 -29.13
C SER A 25 0.23 54.21 -27.58
N TYR A 26 1.40 53.94 -26.97
CA TYR A 26 1.65 54.09 -25.52
C TYR A 26 3.12 54.50 -25.25
N ALA A 27 3.37 55.22 -24.16
CA ALA A 27 4.66 55.79 -23.70
C ALA A 27 4.53 56.15 -22.19
N ASN A 28 5.55 56.42 -21.36
CA ASN A 28 7.01 56.19 -21.32
C ASN A 28 7.46 56.54 -19.87
N TYR A 29 8.54 55.92 -19.34
CA TYR A 29 9.53 56.39 -18.31
C TYR A 29 9.09 57.30 -17.10
N ALA A 30 9.65 57.24 -15.88
CA ALA A 30 11.03 56.95 -15.45
C ALA A 30 11.15 56.67 -13.91
N SER A 31 12.39 56.54 -13.39
CA SER A 31 12.74 56.49 -11.94
C SER A 31 13.64 57.67 -11.53
N PRO A 32 13.67 58.08 -10.23
CA PRO A 32 14.81 57.78 -9.31
C PRO A 32 14.31 57.26 -7.92
N VAL A 33 15.06 56.61 -7.01
CA VAL A 33 16.43 56.72 -6.40
C VAL A 33 16.52 57.68 -5.18
N ASP A 34 17.07 57.17 -4.06
CA ASP A 34 17.37 57.80 -2.74
C ASP A 34 16.17 58.30 -1.88
N SER A 35 16.22 58.45 -0.55
CA SER A 35 17.37 58.71 0.36
C SER A 35 17.21 58.29 1.85
N THR A 36 18.31 57.83 2.47
CA THR A 36 18.78 58.01 3.87
C THR A 36 17.88 57.85 5.11
N PHE A 37 18.38 57.04 6.05
CA PHE A 37 18.01 56.92 7.48
C PHE A 37 18.96 57.80 8.35
N THR A 38 18.50 58.56 9.35
CA THR A 38 19.31 59.02 10.53
C THR A 38 18.41 59.63 11.65
N PRO A 39 18.87 59.75 12.92
CA PRO A 39 18.00 59.91 14.10
C PRO A 39 18.05 61.29 14.81
N THR A 40 17.14 61.49 15.78
CA THR A 40 17.22 62.52 16.84
C THR A 40 16.74 61.96 18.19
N SER A 41 17.18 62.54 19.32
CA SER A 41 16.99 61.98 20.67
C SER A 41 16.75 63.05 21.76
N ALA A 42 15.81 62.78 22.68
CA ALA A 42 15.64 63.41 24.00
C ALA A 42 14.80 62.42 24.86
N VAL A 43 15.17 61.99 26.09
CA VAL A 43 15.43 62.72 27.36
C VAL A 43 14.14 63.33 27.96
N SER A 44 13.73 63.11 29.23
CA SER A 44 14.02 62.10 30.28
C SER A 44 13.05 62.31 31.47
N ALA A 45 12.60 61.26 32.17
CA ALA A 45 12.12 61.33 33.57
C ALA A 45 11.94 59.92 34.18
N LEU A 46 11.99 59.80 35.51
CA LEU A 46 11.73 58.55 36.24
C LEU A 46 10.37 58.56 36.94
N THR A 47 9.73 57.39 37.01
CA THR A 47 9.14 56.86 38.26
C THR A 47 9.24 55.33 38.26
N SER A 48 9.35 54.74 39.45
CA SER A 48 9.51 53.31 39.65
C SER A 48 8.21 52.66 40.12
N GLU A 49 7.82 51.54 39.50
CA GLU A 49 7.20 50.42 40.23
C GLU A 49 7.28 49.09 39.44
N SER A 50 6.88 47.99 40.07
CA SER A 50 7.41 46.66 39.73
C SER A 50 6.70 45.93 38.58
N SER A 51 7.40 45.74 37.47
CA SER A 51 7.51 44.43 36.78
C SER A 51 8.56 44.50 35.67
N ALA A 52 9.39 43.47 35.52
CA ALA A 52 10.42 43.45 34.48
C ALA A 52 9.79 43.09 33.11
N PRO A 53 9.79 43.99 32.10
CA PRO A 53 9.37 43.64 30.75
C PRO A 53 10.37 42.65 30.15
N GLN A 54 9.89 41.66 29.42
CA GLN A 54 10.78 40.69 28.76
C GLN A 54 11.55 41.39 27.64
N THR A 55 12.88 41.33 27.69
CA THR A 55 13.73 41.75 26.57
C THR A 55 13.35 40.93 25.34
N PRO A 56 12.98 41.56 24.21
CA PRO A 56 12.84 40.88 22.93
C PRO A 56 14.13 40.13 22.63
N LEU A 57 14.02 38.91 22.12
CA LEU A 57 15.19 38.24 21.55
C LEU A 57 15.62 39.01 20.30
N GLY A 58 16.92 39.16 20.10
CA GLY A 58 17.44 39.48 18.77
C GLY A 58 17.04 38.39 17.77
N PRO A 59 17.01 38.68 16.47
CA PRO A 59 16.81 37.64 15.46
C PRO A 59 17.88 36.56 15.62
N LEU A 60 17.53 35.30 15.33
CA LEU A 60 18.54 34.26 15.19
C LEU A 60 19.54 34.71 14.12
N ASP A 61 20.84 34.48 14.37
CA ASP A 61 21.81 34.49 13.29
C ASP A 61 21.51 33.29 12.39
N LEU A 62 20.90 33.58 11.23
CA LEU A 62 20.50 32.57 10.25
C LEU A 62 21.70 32.02 9.46
N GLY A 63 22.91 32.53 9.69
CA GLY A 63 24.14 32.06 9.05
C GLY A 63 24.15 32.22 7.51
N PRO A 64 25.10 31.57 6.83
CA PRO A 64 25.16 31.57 5.37
C PRO A 64 23.99 30.79 4.72
N PRO A 65 23.57 31.12 3.48
CA PRO A 65 22.55 30.35 2.78
C PRO A 65 22.90 28.86 2.62
N GLY A 66 21.93 27.96 2.83
CA GLY A 66 22.14 26.49 2.77
C GLY A 66 22.51 25.85 4.13
N TYR A 67 22.33 26.59 5.22
CA TYR A 67 22.73 26.22 6.57
C TYR A 67 21.63 25.53 7.40
N HIS A 68 22.01 24.50 8.19
CA HIS A 68 21.08 23.63 8.90
C HIS A 68 21.22 23.64 10.44
N ALA A 69 22.43 23.68 11.02
CA ALA A 69 22.61 23.70 12.48
C ALA A 69 23.98 24.23 12.97
N THR A 70 24.03 24.92 14.12
CA THR A 70 25.30 25.26 14.79
C THR A 70 25.90 24.02 15.46
N ILE A 71 27.21 24.05 15.70
CA ILE A 71 27.84 23.39 16.86
C ILE A 71 28.93 24.31 17.43
N LYS A 72 29.08 24.33 18.75
CA LYS A 72 30.18 25.05 19.42
C LYS A 72 31.34 24.12 19.76
N LEU A 73 32.51 24.45 19.24
CA LEU A 73 33.78 23.87 19.65
C LEU A 73 34.42 24.75 20.74
N TYR A 74 35.20 24.13 21.63
CA TYR A 74 35.96 24.82 22.69
C TYR A 74 35.11 25.74 23.62
N GLU A 75 33.86 25.35 23.90
CA GLU A 75 32.91 26.11 24.75
C GLU A 75 33.54 26.55 26.09
N ARG A 76 33.38 27.83 26.45
CA ARG A 76 33.90 28.47 27.67
C ARG A 76 35.43 28.55 27.78
N THR A 77 36.14 28.41 26.67
CA THR A 77 37.57 28.72 26.58
C THR A 77 37.79 30.02 25.78
N PRO A 78 39.00 30.61 25.79
CA PRO A 78 39.34 31.73 24.90
C PRO A 78 39.23 31.43 23.40
N ASN A 79 39.11 30.16 23.02
CA ASN A 79 39.08 29.68 21.63
C ASN A 79 37.67 29.21 21.20
N GLU A 80 36.61 29.57 21.94
CA GLU A 80 35.23 29.15 21.61
C GLU A 80 34.86 29.54 20.17
N THR A 81 34.52 28.54 19.36
CA THR A 81 34.32 28.68 17.91
C THR A 81 32.98 28.04 17.51
N THR A 82 32.09 28.82 16.90
CA THR A 82 30.84 28.32 16.32
C THR A 82 31.10 27.82 14.90
N VAL A 83 30.89 26.53 14.65
CA VAL A 83 30.96 25.92 13.32
C VAL A 83 29.55 25.85 12.72
N TYR A 84 29.42 26.30 11.48
CA TYR A 84 28.15 26.34 10.75
C TYR A 84 28.00 25.10 9.86
N LEU A 85 27.17 24.15 10.26
CA LEU A 85 26.88 22.89 9.57
C LEU A 85 25.78 23.04 8.51
N GLY A 86 26.12 22.75 7.26
CA GLY A 86 25.21 22.65 6.12
C GLY A 86 24.61 21.23 5.98
N PRO A 87 24.49 20.67 4.77
CA PRO A 87 23.96 19.31 4.57
C PRO A 87 24.80 18.21 5.22
N TRP A 88 24.14 17.11 5.61
CA TRP A 88 24.79 15.95 6.25
C TRP A 88 24.57 14.64 5.48
N GLU A 89 25.52 13.71 5.65
CA GLU A 89 25.38 12.29 5.28
C GLU A 89 25.60 11.40 6.52
N VAL A 90 24.88 10.28 6.62
CA VAL A 90 25.05 9.30 7.71
C VAL A 90 25.70 8.03 7.19
N ILE A 91 27.00 7.90 7.43
CA ILE A 91 27.87 6.90 6.81
C ILE A 91 28.14 5.73 7.77
N GLY A 92 28.14 4.52 7.21
CA GLY A 92 28.71 3.32 7.83
C GLY A 92 27.75 2.46 8.66
N ILE A 93 28.29 1.29 9.06
CA ILE A 93 27.64 0.34 9.97
C ILE A 93 28.33 0.42 11.33
N GLU A 94 29.66 0.33 11.38
CA GLU A 94 30.49 0.49 12.59
C GLU A 94 31.89 1.02 12.24
N PRO A 95 32.44 2.02 12.99
CA PRO A 95 31.69 3.00 13.77
C PRO A 95 30.84 3.86 12.83
N ARG A 96 29.57 4.08 13.20
CA ARG A 96 28.66 4.93 12.43
C ARG A 96 29.05 6.40 12.62
N ARG A 97 29.08 7.20 11.55
CA ARG A 97 29.36 8.65 11.64
C ARG A 97 28.32 9.48 10.90
N VAL A 98 28.09 10.69 11.38
CA VAL A 98 27.49 11.76 10.58
C VAL A 98 28.63 12.60 10.02
N VAL A 99 28.61 12.94 8.73
CA VAL A 99 29.54 13.88 8.11
C VAL A 99 28.74 15.10 7.67
N TRP A 100 29.06 16.24 8.25
CA TRP A 100 28.48 17.54 7.89
C TRP A 100 29.40 18.27 6.92
N SER A 101 28.84 18.79 5.83
CA SER A 101 29.50 19.80 4.99
C SER A 101 29.40 21.15 5.72
N CYS A 102 30.50 21.80 6.04
CA CYS A 102 30.45 23.09 6.74
C CYS A 102 30.29 24.25 5.74
N SER A 103 29.86 25.42 6.20
CA SER A 103 29.46 26.54 5.32
C SER A 103 30.63 27.20 4.56
N TYR A 104 31.85 27.07 5.07
CA TYR A 104 33.07 27.52 4.39
C TYR A 104 33.61 26.41 3.46
N GLN A 105 34.05 26.80 2.27
CA GLN A 105 34.39 25.84 1.21
C GLN A 105 35.58 24.95 1.58
N GLY A 106 35.37 23.63 1.51
CA GLY A 106 36.38 22.62 1.85
C GLY A 106 36.39 22.16 3.30
N GLU A 107 35.55 22.74 4.17
CA GLU A 107 35.46 22.34 5.57
C GLU A 107 34.47 21.20 5.82
N THR A 108 34.82 20.28 6.71
CA THR A 108 33.97 19.12 7.09
C THR A 108 34.02 18.85 8.59
N LEU A 109 32.89 18.39 9.14
CA LEU A 109 32.77 17.97 10.54
C LEU A 109 32.23 16.53 10.63
N GLU A 110 33.06 15.61 11.13
CA GLU A 110 32.68 14.23 11.42
C GLU A 110 32.22 14.09 12.88
N HIS A 111 30.99 13.65 13.08
CA HIS A 111 30.46 13.25 14.38
C HIS A 111 30.37 11.72 14.45
N PHE A 112 31.21 11.10 15.28
CA PHE A 112 31.21 9.65 15.50
C PHE A 112 30.13 9.26 16.52
N LEU A 113 29.25 8.34 16.13
CA LEU A 113 28.15 7.83 16.94
C LEU A 113 28.52 6.46 17.56
N PRO A 114 28.08 6.17 18.80
CA PRO A 114 28.19 4.83 19.38
C PRO A 114 27.29 3.83 18.64
N SER A 115 27.72 2.56 18.61
CA SER A 115 27.05 1.44 17.92
C SER A 115 25.64 1.14 18.47
N ASP A 116 25.48 1.15 19.79
CA ASP A 116 24.41 0.38 20.44
C ASP A 116 23.08 1.14 20.67
N ASN A 117 22.99 2.47 20.50
CA ASN A 117 21.73 3.17 20.79
C ASN A 117 21.53 4.60 20.24
N PRO A 118 20.45 4.88 19.47
CA PRO A 118 20.09 6.24 19.05
C PRO A 118 19.21 7.00 20.08
N THR A 119 18.81 6.39 21.21
CA THR A 119 17.84 7.01 22.13
C THR A 119 18.39 8.13 23.01
N ASN A 120 19.72 8.28 23.11
CA ASN A 120 20.42 9.25 23.97
C ASN A 120 20.40 10.71 23.46
N LEU A 121 19.71 11.02 22.36
CA LEU A 121 19.56 12.35 21.76
C LEU A 121 18.33 13.08 22.30
N PHE A 122 18.49 14.24 22.97
CA PHE A 122 17.41 15.00 23.64
C PHE A 122 17.49 16.53 23.49
N PRO A 123 16.36 17.26 23.55
CA PRO A 123 16.33 18.71 23.71
C PRO A 123 17.12 19.21 24.92
N TYR A 124 18.10 20.09 24.71
CA TYR A 124 18.69 20.89 25.78
C TYR A 124 18.07 22.27 25.83
N THR A 125 17.93 22.82 27.03
CA THR A 125 17.43 24.18 27.23
C THR A 125 18.28 24.85 28.29
N LEU A 126 18.95 25.94 27.91
CA LEU A 126 19.73 26.80 28.82
C LEU A 126 18.85 27.51 29.86
N HIS A 127 17.53 27.57 29.63
CA HIS A 127 16.59 28.41 30.40
C HIS A 127 15.42 27.65 31.04
N ALA A 128 15.60 26.37 31.37
CA ALA A 128 14.63 25.49 32.04
C ALA A 128 14.20 25.91 33.48
N GLN A 129 14.36 27.18 33.85
CA GLN A 129 13.94 27.75 35.13
C GLN A 129 13.12 29.05 34.99
N HIS A 130 13.25 29.84 33.90
CA HIS A 130 12.76 31.23 33.89
C HIS A 130 12.09 31.74 32.59
N ARG A 131 11.82 30.90 31.58
CA ARG A 131 10.90 31.27 30.46
C ARG A 131 9.87 30.18 30.20
N ARG A 132 8.65 30.59 29.83
CA ARG A 132 7.67 29.74 29.14
C ARG A 132 7.98 29.81 27.65
N PHE A 133 7.89 28.68 26.94
CA PHE A 133 7.94 28.67 25.48
C PHE A 133 6.66 29.31 24.92
N GLY A 134 6.80 30.08 23.82
CA GLY A 134 5.66 30.62 23.09
C GLY A 134 4.99 29.54 22.24
N ASP A 135 5.83 28.80 21.50
CA ASP A 135 5.45 27.56 20.85
C ASP A 135 6.26 26.40 21.47
N PRO A 136 5.63 25.34 22.01
CA PRO A 136 6.34 24.16 22.50
C PRO A 136 7.26 23.51 21.44
N ARG A 137 7.03 23.72 20.14
CA ARG A 137 7.86 23.17 19.05
C ARG A 137 9.29 23.72 19.07
N ASP A 138 9.52 24.92 19.58
CA ASP A 138 10.83 25.60 19.65
C ASP A 138 11.90 24.77 20.39
N MET A 139 11.49 23.89 21.31
CA MET A 139 12.40 22.98 22.04
C MET A 139 13.16 22.01 21.13
N GLU A 140 12.64 21.68 19.94
CA GLU A 140 13.32 20.77 19.02
C GLU A 140 14.54 21.39 18.34
N LEU A 141 14.65 22.72 18.32
CA LEU A 141 15.77 23.41 17.68
C LEU A 141 17.11 23.10 18.38
N TYR A 142 17.12 22.74 19.66
CA TYR A 142 18.32 22.64 20.49
C TYR A 142 18.56 21.19 20.94
N LEU A 143 19.38 20.42 20.23
CA LEU A 143 19.61 18.99 20.51
C LEU A 143 20.98 18.71 21.13
N THR A 144 21.03 17.83 22.14
CA THR A 144 22.28 17.34 22.75
C THR A 144 22.26 15.81 22.94
N PHE A 145 23.43 15.25 23.25
CA PHE A 145 23.59 13.86 23.65
C PHE A 145 23.97 13.75 25.13
N ARG A 146 23.68 12.59 25.74
CA ARG A 146 23.86 12.38 27.19
C ARG A 146 25.32 12.22 27.63
N GLU A 147 26.17 11.75 26.72
CA GLU A 147 27.57 11.42 26.96
C GLU A 147 28.40 12.13 25.88
N PRO A 148 29.62 12.62 26.19
CA PRO A 148 30.47 13.27 25.21
C PRO A 148 30.73 12.36 24.00
N HIS A 149 30.67 12.92 22.81
CA HIS A 149 30.93 12.21 21.56
C HIS A 149 32.14 12.78 20.85
N ARG A 150 32.87 11.94 20.12
CA ARG A 150 34.03 12.37 19.34
C ARG A 150 33.58 13.21 18.14
N ILE A 151 34.09 14.43 18.06
CA ILE A 151 33.92 15.35 16.94
C ILE A 151 35.29 15.60 16.31
N ARG A 152 35.41 15.36 15.00
CA ARG A 152 36.53 15.88 14.21
C ARG A 152 36.05 17.02 13.33
N TYR A 153 36.76 18.14 13.35
CA TYR A 153 36.56 19.26 12.43
C TYR A 153 37.84 19.48 11.62
N THR A 154 37.70 19.51 10.30
CA THR A 154 38.80 19.57 9.34
C THR A 154 38.56 20.73 8.38
N THR A 155 39.55 21.61 8.26
CA THR A 155 39.57 22.73 7.32
C THR A 155 40.56 22.45 6.18
N VAL A 156 40.66 23.37 5.22
CA VAL A 156 41.63 23.27 4.11
C VAL A 156 43.10 23.27 4.57
N GLU A 157 43.38 23.67 5.81
CA GLU A 157 44.72 23.69 6.41
C GLU A 157 45.04 22.42 7.22
N GLY A 158 44.04 21.62 7.59
CA GLY A 158 44.20 20.37 8.33
C GLY A 158 43.11 20.11 9.37
N VAL A 159 43.39 19.21 10.32
CA VAL A 159 42.48 18.90 11.43
C VAL A 159 42.60 19.95 12.53
N VAL A 160 41.53 20.71 12.76
CA VAL A 160 41.46 21.82 13.74
C VAL A 160 40.88 21.37 15.09
N HIS A 161 40.16 20.25 15.13
CA HIS A 161 39.65 19.62 16.35
C HIS A 161 39.48 18.11 16.12
N ASP A 162 39.78 17.26 17.11
CA ASP A 162 39.52 15.81 17.08
C ASP A 162 39.42 15.22 18.51
N GLU A 163 38.47 15.71 19.30
CA GLU A 163 38.30 15.35 20.72
C GLU A 163 36.86 14.91 21.06
N PHE A 164 36.64 14.48 22.30
CA PHE A 164 35.31 14.15 22.82
C PHE A 164 34.68 15.36 23.52
N ILE A 165 33.58 15.89 22.96
CA ILE A 165 32.89 17.08 23.49
C ILE A 165 31.41 16.80 23.79
N GLU A 166 30.79 17.65 24.64
CA GLU A 166 29.34 17.66 24.82
C GLU A 166 28.68 18.26 23.57
N VAL A 167 28.32 17.39 22.63
CA VAL A 167 27.75 17.76 21.31
C VAL A 167 26.39 18.44 21.48
N LYS A 168 26.36 19.75 21.24
CA LYS A 168 25.16 20.61 21.23
C LYS A 168 24.93 21.15 19.82
N TYR A 169 23.78 20.84 19.24
CA TYR A 169 23.34 21.29 17.92
C TYR A 169 22.19 22.30 18.03
N GLU A 170 22.29 23.44 17.34
CA GLU A 170 21.21 24.46 17.28
C GLU A 170 20.71 24.62 15.84
N PHE A 171 19.60 23.96 15.52
CA PHE A 171 19.02 23.89 14.19
C PHE A 171 18.34 25.20 13.77
N THR A 172 18.43 25.51 12.47
CA THR A 172 17.73 26.66 11.87
C THR A 172 16.22 26.42 11.71
N THR A 173 15.76 25.16 11.65
CA THR A 173 14.34 24.79 11.53
C THR A 173 13.99 23.55 12.35
N VAL A 174 12.72 23.47 12.80
CA VAL A 174 12.20 22.30 13.53
C VAL A 174 12.16 21.07 12.62
N GLU A 175 11.85 21.28 11.34
CA GLU A 175 11.79 20.28 10.29
C GLU A 175 13.19 19.67 10.03
N GLY A 176 14.24 20.51 9.98
CA GLY A 176 15.63 20.06 9.89
C GLY A 176 16.06 19.21 11.09
N SER A 177 15.70 19.63 12.31
CA SER A 177 15.92 18.84 13.53
C SER A 177 15.18 17.51 13.51
N ILE A 178 13.91 17.48 13.08
CA ILE A 178 13.12 16.25 12.98
C ILE A 178 13.70 15.30 11.93
N GLN A 179 14.13 15.80 10.77
CA GLN A 179 14.78 14.99 9.73
C GLN A 179 16.11 14.41 10.23
N PHE A 180 16.95 15.21 10.89
CA PHE A 180 18.19 14.75 11.51
C PHE A 180 17.96 13.68 12.59
N GLN A 181 16.98 13.90 13.49
CA GLN A 181 16.56 12.89 14.47
C GLN A 181 16.09 11.60 13.79
N SER A 182 15.34 11.70 12.70
CA SER A 182 14.83 10.58 11.90
C SER A 182 15.97 9.75 11.27
N ASP A 183 16.94 10.42 10.67
CA ASP A 183 18.08 9.77 10.00
C ASP A 183 19.04 9.12 11.00
N ILE A 184 19.34 9.77 12.13
CA ILE A 184 20.09 9.14 13.22
C ILE A 184 19.32 7.94 13.79
N ARG A 185 18.01 8.04 13.97
CA ARG A 185 17.18 6.95 14.52
C ARG A 185 16.86 5.83 13.51
N ARG A 186 17.18 5.99 12.22
CA ARG A 186 16.74 5.10 11.12
C ARG A 186 15.22 4.87 11.14
N ARG A 187 14.47 5.92 11.48
CA ARG A 187 13.04 5.92 11.78
C ARG A 187 12.36 7.15 11.19
N ASP A 188 11.08 7.04 10.89
CA ASP A 188 10.26 8.17 10.47
C ASP A 188 9.43 8.63 11.67
N LEU A 189 9.35 9.94 11.92
CA LEU A 189 8.35 10.48 12.85
C LEU A 189 6.97 10.34 12.20
N ILE A 190 6.05 9.61 12.83
CA ILE A 190 4.65 9.53 12.38
C ILE A 190 3.91 10.77 12.85
N ASP A 191 3.98 11.03 14.16
CA ASP A 191 3.27 12.11 14.83
C ASP A 191 3.87 12.37 16.23
N TRP A 192 3.44 13.45 16.87
CA TRP A 192 3.89 13.88 18.18
C TRP A 192 2.80 14.59 18.96
N PHE A 193 2.84 14.43 20.28
CA PHE A 193 1.77 14.81 21.18
C PHE A 193 2.34 15.43 22.44
N ASP A 194 1.86 16.62 22.78
CA ASP A 194 2.16 17.28 24.04
C ASP A 194 1.12 16.79 25.07
N VAL A 195 1.56 15.98 26.04
CA VAL A 195 0.68 15.21 26.95
C VAL A 195 0.99 15.47 28.42
N ASP A 196 -0.02 15.76 29.23
CA ASP A 196 0.13 15.86 30.68
C ASP A 196 0.28 14.47 31.31
N VAL A 197 1.35 14.27 32.09
CA VAL A 197 1.68 12.95 32.66
C VAL A 197 1.45 12.97 34.17
N VAL A 198 0.46 12.21 34.61
CA VAL A 198 0.07 12.05 36.02
C VAL A 198 0.83 10.88 36.65
N TRP A 199 1.78 11.19 37.51
CA TRP A 199 2.58 10.19 38.21
C TRP A 199 1.89 9.82 39.54
N SER A 200 1.79 8.53 39.86
CA SER A 200 1.40 8.09 41.20
C SER A 200 2.18 6.86 41.63
N ASP A 201 2.43 6.72 42.92
CA ASP A 201 2.83 5.44 43.49
C ASP A 201 1.68 4.41 43.40
N SER A 202 1.95 3.19 43.84
CA SER A 202 1.04 2.06 43.77
C SER A 202 0.12 1.91 44.99
N HIS A 203 0.24 2.74 46.04
CA HIS A 203 -0.30 2.45 47.38
C HIS A 203 -1.05 3.60 48.08
N ARG A 204 -1.06 4.85 47.58
CA ARG A 204 -2.14 5.82 47.86
C ARG A 204 -2.43 6.74 46.66
N ARG A 205 -3.72 7.01 46.45
CA ARG A 205 -4.19 8.16 45.65
C ARG A 205 -4.99 9.09 46.56
N THR A 206 -4.91 10.37 46.20
CA THR A 206 -5.41 11.57 46.89
C THR A 206 -4.71 11.98 48.18
N ASP A 207 -4.69 13.28 48.43
CA ASP A 207 -4.56 13.86 49.76
C ASP A 207 -5.91 13.83 50.52
N SER A 208 -5.97 14.47 51.69
CA SER A 208 -7.17 14.59 52.53
C SER A 208 -8.31 15.41 51.91
N TYR A 209 -8.11 16.04 50.76
CA TYR A 209 -9.09 16.84 50.04
C TYR A 209 -9.51 16.22 48.70
N GLY A 210 -9.03 15.00 48.39
CA GLY A 210 -9.37 14.30 47.16
C GLY A 210 -8.47 14.61 45.95
N ASN A 211 -7.41 15.42 46.11
CA ASN A 211 -6.58 15.85 44.99
C ASN A 211 -5.41 14.90 44.72
N VAL A 212 -5.21 14.52 43.45
CA VAL A 212 -4.12 13.61 43.05
C VAL A 212 -2.78 14.34 43.13
N ARG A 213 -1.88 13.84 43.99
CA ARG A 213 -0.49 14.33 44.07
C ARG A 213 0.26 14.05 42.77
N GLY A 214 0.65 15.11 42.04
CA GLY A 214 1.66 15.04 40.97
C GLY A 214 1.14 15.05 39.53
N LEU A 215 0.46 16.13 39.12
CA LEU A 215 0.48 16.51 37.71
C LEU A 215 1.90 16.97 37.33
N GLY A 216 2.55 16.24 36.43
CA GLY A 216 3.75 16.71 35.75
C GLY A 216 3.34 17.41 34.45
N THR A 217 3.58 18.70 34.36
CA THR A 217 3.25 19.53 33.19
C THR A 217 3.82 18.97 31.89
N ILE A 218 2.98 18.98 30.86
CA ILE A 218 3.25 18.83 29.41
C ILE A 218 4.61 18.16 29.10
N GLN A 219 4.55 16.86 28.88
CA GLN A 219 5.67 16.06 28.39
C GLN A 219 5.41 15.68 26.95
N ARG A 220 6.43 15.82 26.10
CA ARG A 220 6.31 15.45 24.69
C ARG A 220 6.42 13.95 24.52
N MET A 221 5.47 13.37 23.80
CA MET A 221 5.48 12.01 23.29
C MET A 221 5.71 12.06 21.78
N LYS A 222 6.68 11.31 21.26
CA LYS A 222 6.92 11.13 19.81
C LYS A 222 6.63 9.68 19.43
N LEU A 223 5.83 9.49 18.37
CA LEU A 223 5.57 8.19 17.77
C LEU A 223 6.41 8.02 16.51
N TRP A 224 7.34 7.07 16.54
CA TRP A 224 8.21 6.75 15.41
C TRP A 224 7.82 5.42 14.77
N ARG A 225 8.01 5.30 13.47
CA ARG A 225 8.02 4.04 12.73
C ARG A 225 9.45 3.67 12.34
N ASP A 226 9.83 2.42 12.50
CA ASP A 226 11.11 1.92 11.99
C ASP A 226 11.13 1.91 10.45
N ARG A 227 12.24 2.33 9.82
CA ARG A 227 12.34 2.34 8.34
C ARG A 227 12.53 0.95 7.75
N TYR A 228 12.91 -0.04 8.57
CA TYR A 228 13.30 -1.38 8.12
C TYR A 228 12.46 -2.50 8.76
N SER A 229 11.47 -2.16 9.60
CA SER A 229 10.57 -3.11 10.24
C SER A 229 9.20 -2.48 10.51
N THR A 230 8.19 -3.30 10.85
CA THR A 230 6.85 -2.81 11.21
C THR A 230 6.77 -2.22 12.63
N PHE A 231 7.89 -2.20 13.35
CA PHE A 231 7.94 -1.78 14.74
C PHE A 231 7.71 -0.28 14.92
N HIS A 232 6.83 0.04 15.85
CA HIS A 232 6.55 1.40 16.29
C HIS A 232 7.23 1.67 17.63
N TYR A 233 7.76 2.87 17.83
CA TYR A 233 8.47 3.26 19.04
C TYR A 233 7.88 4.54 19.62
N LEU A 234 7.50 4.51 20.89
CA LEU A 234 7.11 5.71 21.64
C LEU A 234 8.31 6.24 22.42
N THR A 235 8.68 7.49 22.17
CA THR A 235 9.66 8.20 23.01
C THR A 235 8.93 9.23 23.87
N PHE A 236 9.21 9.26 25.18
CA PHE A 236 8.64 10.22 26.14
C PHE A 236 9.72 11.09 26.77
N TYR A 237 9.54 12.42 26.76
CA TYR A 237 10.46 13.36 27.40
C TYR A 237 10.13 13.55 28.89
N ALA A 238 10.81 12.78 29.75
CA ALA A 238 10.64 12.85 31.20
C ALA A 238 11.36 14.07 31.78
N ASN A 239 10.67 15.22 31.78
CA ASN A 239 11.23 16.53 32.13
C ASN A 239 11.99 16.55 33.48
N HIS A 240 11.45 15.88 34.50
CA HIS A 240 12.06 15.76 35.85
C HIS A 240 13.44 15.06 35.89
N ARG A 241 13.88 14.43 34.79
CA ARG A 241 15.19 13.79 34.65
C ARG A 241 15.96 14.20 33.39
N ARG A 242 15.42 15.13 32.58
CA ARG A 242 15.91 15.51 31.24
C ARG A 242 16.32 14.30 30.39
N ARG A 243 15.42 13.32 30.27
CA ARG A 243 15.66 12.10 29.49
C ARG A 243 14.49 11.81 28.60
N TRP A 244 14.75 11.59 27.33
CA TRP A 244 13.91 10.70 26.55
C TRP A 244 14.02 9.29 27.13
N LYS A 245 12.90 8.59 27.22
CA LYS A 245 12.89 7.13 27.29
C LYS A 245 12.06 6.59 26.15
N GLU A 246 12.65 5.71 25.36
CA GLU A 246 11.99 5.00 24.28
C GLU A 246 11.41 3.68 24.78
N TYR A 247 10.33 3.25 24.14
CA TYR A 247 9.65 1.99 24.34
C TYR A 247 9.23 1.42 22.99
N LEU A 248 9.46 0.14 22.74
CA LEU A 248 8.87 -0.58 21.61
C LEU A 248 7.38 -0.78 21.90
N VAL A 249 6.49 -0.39 20.98
CA VAL A 249 5.03 -0.48 21.16
C VAL A 249 4.56 -1.94 21.31
N HIS A 250 5.33 -2.89 20.79
CA HIS A 250 5.08 -4.33 20.92
C HIS A 250 5.48 -4.93 22.28
N ASP A 251 6.13 -4.16 23.17
CA ASP A 251 6.38 -4.55 24.57
C ASP A 251 5.15 -4.31 25.48
N PHE A 252 4.04 -3.82 24.93
CA PHE A 252 2.82 -3.46 25.67
C PHE A 252 1.69 -4.49 25.48
N ASP A 253 0.90 -4.68 26.55
CA ASP A 253 -0.12 -5.74 26.64
C ASP A 253 -1.47 -5.28 26.03
N PRO A 254 -2.07 -6.01 25.05
CA PRO A 254 -3.14 -5.48 24.19
C PRO A 254 -4.59 -5.73 24.68
N GLU A 255 -4.84 -5.80 25.99
CA GLU A 255 -6.20 -6.01 26.54
C GLU A 255 -6.45 -5.18 27.81
N LEU A 256 -7.41 -4.25 27.76
CA LEU A 256 -7.97 -3.61 28.93
C LEU A 256 -8.92 -4.58 29.64
N ARG A 257 -8.51 -5.08 30.81
CA ARG A 257 -9.30 -6.03 31.60
C ARG A 257 -10.19 -5.31 32.62
N HIS A 258 -11.48 -5.68 32.62
CA HIS A 258 -12.58 -5.28 33.50
C HIS A 258 -13.45 -4.08 33.06
N ARG A 259 -14.68 -4.03 33.63
CA ARG A 259 -15.88 -3.44 33.01
C ARG A 259 -16.34 -2.09 33.61
N ASP A 260 -15.64 -1.57 34.62
CA ASP A 260 -16.03 -0.33 35.33
C ASP A 260 -15.07 0.86 35.14
N ASP A 261 -14.02 0.73 34.31
CA ASP A 261 -13.06 1.82 34.02
C ASP A 261 -13.69 2.91 33.12
N ARG A 262 -14.59 3.71 33.71
CA ARG A 262 -15.19 4.91 33.10
C ARG A 262 -14.22 6.08 32.92
N HIS A 263 -12.93 5.90 33.24
CA HIS A 263 -11.86 6.88 33.01
C HIS A 263 -10.69 6.21 32.29
N ARG A 264 -10.35 6.73 31.11
CA ARG A 264 -9.29 6.21 30.22
C ARG A 264 -7.95 6.08 30.95
N ARG A 265 -7.41 4.87 31.08
CA ARG A 265 -6.07 4.59 31.59
C ARG A 265 -5.29 3.69 30.65
N LEU A 266 -4.02 4.02 30.46
CA LEU A 266 -3.02 3.16 29.82
C LEU A 266 -2.01 2.72 30.90
N GLN A 267 -1.95 1.42 31.19
CA GLN A 267 -1.03 0.87 32.19
C GLN A 267 0.25 0.39 31.50
N LEU A 268 1.37 1.07 31.74
CA LEU A 268 2.66 0.74 31.13
C LEU A 268 3.60 0.08 32.16
N THR A 269 3.91 -1.19 31.93
CA THR A 269 4.84 -1.97 32.76
C THR A 269 6.17 -2.12 32.02
N ALA A 270 7.22 -1.46 32.52
CA ALA A 270 8.53 -1.49 31.88
C ALA A 270 9.41 -2.61 32.45
N ARG A 271 9.78 -3.61 31.63
CA ARG A 271 10.89 -4.53 31.92
C ARG A 271 12.20 -3.90 31.43
N GLY A 272 13.26 -4.01 32.22
CA GLY A 272 14.60 -3.58 31.86
C GLY A 272 15.58 -4.75 31.98
N ALA A 273 16.38 -5.00 30.95
CA ALA A 273 17.36 -6.08 30.97
C ALA A 273 18.54 -5.76 31.91
N ARG A 274 19.05 -6.79 32.60
CA ARG A 274 20.41 -6.82 33.18
C ARG A 274 21.17 -7.99 32.58
N ARG A 275 22.47 -7.81 32.34
CA ARG A 275 23.36 -8.87 31.85
C ARG A 275 23.64 -9.91 32.95
N GLY A 276 23.54 -11.18 32.58
CA GLY A 276 24.46 -12.27 32.94
C GLY A 276 24.58 -12.72 34.41
N SER A 277 24.00 -13.88 34.71
CA SER A 277 24.58 -14.98 35.52
C SER A 277 23.69 -16.24 35.39
N ALA A 278 24.26 -17.42 35.58
CA ALA A 278 23.62 -18.74 35.47
C ALA A 278 24.10 -19.63 36.67
N PRO A 279 23.55 -20.84 36.94
CA PRO A 279 22.63 -21.66 36.14
C PRO A 279 21.45 -22.33 36.93
N GLU A 280 20.83 -23.35 36.29
CA GLU A 280 20.15 -24.55 36.83
C GLU A 280 18.59 -24.72 36.92
N SER A 281 18.21 -25.97 36.58
CA SER A 281 17.02 -26.79 36.93
C SER A 281 15.56 -26.47 36.48
N SER A 282 15.05 -27.41 35.64
CA SER A 282 13.68 -28.01 35.61
C SER A 282 12.42 -27.28 35.06
N HIS A 283 11.47 -28.12 34.60
CA HIS A 283 10.15 -27.81 34.03
C HIS A 283 9.03 -27.78 35.13
N ASN A 284 7.72 -27.58 34.90
CA ASN A 284 6.92 -27.66 33.68
C ASN A 284 5.55 -26.91 33.72
N GLN A 285 4.98 -26.69 32.53
CA GLN A 285 3.55 -26.54 32.16
C GLN A 285 2.57 -25.58 32.90
N GLY A 286 1.84 -24.80 32.08
CA GLY A 286 0.57 -24.15 32.43
C GLY A 286 -0.09 -23.52 31.19
N ARG A 287 -1.34 -23.91 30.85
CA ARG A 287 -2.18 -23.25 29.82
C ARG A 287 -2.75 -21.94 30.42
N ASP A 288 -3.13 -20.89 29.69
CA ASP A 288 -4.03 -20.92 28.53
C ASP A 288 -4.00 -19.63 27.67
N ARG A 289 -4.96 -19.49 26.73
CA ARG A 289 -5.00 -18.50 25.64
C ARG A 289 -5.67 -17.15 25.99
N ARG A 290 -5.40 -16.17 25.11
CA ARG A 290 -6.11 -14.90 24.81
C ARG A 290 -5.75 -13.63 25.60
N PHE A 291 -5.41 -12.61 24.82
CA PHE A 291 -5.49 -11.18 25.09
C PHE A 291 -6.00 -10.51 23.78
N SER A 292 -7.07 -9.72 23.83
CA SER A 292 -7.58 -8.88 22.72
C SER A 292 -8.70 -7.91 23.20
N ALA A 293 -8.37 -6.64 23.45
CA ALA A 293 -9.39 -5.57 23.56
C ALA A 293 -9.10 -4.40 22.61
N SER A 294 -9.63 -4.52 21.39
CA SER A 294 -9.77 -3.43 20.42
C SER A 294 -10.62 -2.25 20.94
N SER A 295 -10.55 -1.11 20.23
CA SER A 295 -11.37 0.12 20.35
C SER A 295 -10.91 1.22 21.33
N ILE A 296 -9.87 1.96 20.90
CA ILE A 296 -9.45 3.27 21.43
C ILE A 296 -9.33 4.23 20.23
N PHE A 297 -10.35 4.96 19.77
CA PHE A 297 -11.76 5.01 20.17
C PHE A 297 -12.67 5.29 18.95
N SER A 298 -13.75 4.50 18.77
CA SER A 298 -14.83 4.83 17.83
C SER A 298 -16.11 4.02 18.14
N ARG A 299 -17.24 4.68 18.47
CA ARG A 299 -18.59 4.08 18.51
C ARG A 299 -19.72 5.15 18.44
N PRO A 300 -20.99 4.79 18.12
CA PRO A 300 -21.89 5.69 17.38
C PRO A 300 -23.29 5.96 18.00
N ARG A 301 -24.05 6.83 17.31
CA ARG A 301 -25.54 7.06 17.24
C ARG A 301 -26.48 6.24 18.16
N HIS A 302 -27.56 6.88 18.68
CA HIS A 302 -28.91 6.76 18.07
C HIS A 302 -30.06 7.63 18.68
N THR A 303 -30.79 8.32 17.79
CA THR A 303 -32.25 8.67 17.73
C THR A 303 -33.16 8.83 18.97
N SER A 304 -33.98 9.90 18.93
CA SER A 304 -35.43 9.89 19.26
C SER A 304 -36.19 10.93 18.40
N SER A 305 -37.53 10.97 18.41
CA SER A 305 -38.35 11.79 17.48
C SER A 305 -39.76 12.12 17.98
N SER A 306 -40.18 13.39 17.93
CA SER A 306 -41.60 13.81 18.01
C SER A 306 -41.87 15.29 17.67
N ASN A 307 -42.81 15.52 16.75
CA ASN A 307 -43.77 16.63 16.59
C ASN A 307 -43.42 18.15 16.69
N SER A 308 -44.14 18.89 15.83
CA SER A 308 -44.49 20.32 15.74
C SER A 308 -44.80 21.06 17.08
N THR A 309 -44.79 22.40 17.19
CA THR A 309 -45.30 23.46 16.27
C THR A 309 -44.65 24.86 16.37
N HIS A 310 -44.78 25.65 15.28
CA HIS A 310 -45.01 27.12 15.20
C HIS A 310 -43.96 28.23 15.54
N SER A 311 -44.01 29.26 14.68
CA SER A 311 -43.80 30.72 14.87
C SER A 311 -42.48 31.31 15.40
N GLY A 312 -41.69 31.87 14.48
CA GLY A 312 -41.56 33.34 14.34
C GLY A 312 -40.28 34.06 14.84
N GLY A 313 -39.66 34.87 13.95
CA GLY A 313 -38.89 36.06 14.34
C GLY A 313 -37.42 36.20 13.87
N GLY A 314 -37.18 36.98 12.80
CA GLY A 314 -36.09 37.98 12.73
C GLY A 314 -34.62 37.56 12.46
N SER A 315 -34.09 37.97 11.30
CA SER A 315 -32.82 38.72 11.05
C SER A 315 -31.64 38.69 12.06
N SER A 316 -30.35 38.67 11.66
CA SER A 316 -29.73 38.64 10.31
C SER A 316 -28.19 38.47 10.34
N SER A 317 -27.62 38.10 9.18
CA SER A 317 -26.28 38.48 8.65
C SER A 317 -24.96 38.12 9.40
N SER A 318 -24.19 37.20 8.79
CA SER A 318 -22.85 37.41 8.18
C SER A 318 -21.65 36.53 8.61
N SER A 319 -20.74 36.32 7.64
CA SER A 319 -19.37 35.76 7.70
C SER A 319 -19.11 34.33 8.23
N SER A 320 -18.64 33.46 7.33
CA SER A 320 -17.68 32.37 7.61
C SER A 320 -16.24 32.90 7.35
N PRO A 321 -15.13 32.23 7.79
CA PRO A 321 -14.71 30.98 7.14
C PRO A 321 -13.98 29.93 8.02
N THR A 322 -14.02 28.67 7.55
CA THR A 322 -13.01 27.58 7.66
C THR A 322 -12.20 27.35 8.95
N ASN A 323 -12.45 26.23 9.63
CA ASN A 323 -11.51 25.08 9.59
C ASN A 323 -12.19 23.77 10.09
N PRO A 324 -11.91 22.58 9.51
CA PRO A 324 -12.46 21.31 9.99
C PRO A 324 -11.63 20.72 11.15
N GLY A 325 -12.29 20.32 12.24
CA GLY A 325 -11.62 19.85 13.44
C GLY A 325 -11.05 18.42 13.35
N GLY A 326 -9.77 18.27 13.66
CA GLY A 326 -9.20 17.00 14.13
C GLY A 326 -9.67 16.65 15.56
N PRO A 327 -9.34 15.46 16.09
CA PRO A 327 -9.79 15.02 17.40
C PRO A 327 -9.13 15.80 18.55
N ASP A 328 -9.93 16.56 19.29
CA ASP A 328 -9.52 17.32 20.48
C ASP A 328 -9.22 16.39 21.68
N LEU A 329 -7.96 15.94 21.75
CA LEU A 329 -7.51 14.82 22.59
C LEU A 329 -7.08 15.27 24.00
N ARG A 330 -7.98 15.95 24.73
CA ARG A 330 -7.67 16.75 25.93
C ARG A 330 -6.92 16.08 27.09
N TYR A 331 -6.96 14.75 27.24
CA TYR A 331 -6.25 14.04 28.32
C TYR A 331 -5.83 12.61 27.94
N LEU A 332 -4.60 12.23 28.27
CA LEU A 332 -4.04 10.88 28.10
C LEU A 332 -3.42 10.36 29.43
N GLY A 333 -4.19 9.56 30.17
CA GLY A 333 -3.76 9.04 31.47
C GLY A 333 -2.80 7.84 31.37
N ILE A 334 -1.49 8.07 31.44
CA ILE A 334 -0.46 7.02 31.46
C ILE A 334 0.03 6.76 32.88
N GLN A 335 -0.12 5.53 33.39
CA GLN A 335 0.42 5.12 34.69
C GLN A 335 1.57 4.13 34.54
N PHE A 336 2.76 4.53 35.00
CA PHE A 336 3.95 3.67 35.07
C PHE A 336 4.00 2.95 36.42
N THR A 337 4.07 1.63 36.43
CA THR A 337 4.31 0.84 37.64
C THR A 337 5.72 0.24 37.65
N ARG A 338 6.48 0.52 38.71
CA ARG A 338 7.76 -0.14 38.98
C ARG A 338 7.48 -1.42 39.75
N ASN A 339 7.84 -2.57 39.19
CA ASN A 339 7.57 -3.86 39.80
C ASN A 339 8.75 -4.35 40.66
N ASP A 340 8.83 -3.88 41.91
CA ASP A 340 9.86 -4.28 42.87
C ASP A 340 9.55 -5.60 43.62
N ARG A 341 8.63 -6.43 43.11
CA ARG A 341 8.34 -7.77 43.68
C ARG A 341 8.86 -8.89 42.78
N ALA A 342 10.10 -9.28 43.05
CA ALA A 342 10.64 -10.60 42.70
C ALA A 342 11.42 -11.14 43.91
N GLN A 343 10.91 -12.21 44.52
CA GLN A 343 11.63 -13.08 45.46
C GLN A 343 11.25 -14.55 45.16
N PRO A 344 12.13 -15.54 45.42
CA PRO A 344 11.99 -16.88 44.82
C PRO A 344 11.57 -17.99 45.81
N GLY A 345 10.92 -19.03 45.24
CA GLY A 345 10.97 -20.42 45.73
C GLY A 345 9.84 -20.92 46.65
N SER A 346 9.17 -22.02 46.24
CA SER A 346 8.77 -23.19 47.07
C SER A 346 7.85 -24.14 46.27
N ASP A 347 8.10 -25.45 46.31
CA ASP A 347 7.55 -26.46 45.39
C ASP A 347 6.30 -27.23 45.87
N GLY A 348 5.76 -28.11 45.01
CA GLY A 348 4.59 -28.97 45.31
C GLY A 348 4.33 -30.06 44.25
N GLU A 349 4.96 -31.23 44.46
CA GLU A 349 4.89 -32.52 43.75
C GLU A 349 3.46 -33.07 43.37
N ASN A 350 3.24 -34.11 42.53
CA ASN A 350 4.13 -35.14 41.91
C ASN A 350 3.50 -35.88 40.67
N ILE A 351 4.23 -36.89 40.17
CA ILE A 351 3.79 -38.16 39.51
C ILE A 351 3.79 -38.32 37.96
N HIS A 352 4.78 -39.13 37.53
CA HIS A 352 4.94 -40.06 36.40
C HIS A 352 4.65 -39.70 34.93
N VAL A 353 5.71 -39.89 34.13
CA VAL A 353 5.71 -40.18 32.68
C VAL A 353 6.16 -41.64 32.50
N ASN A 354 5.65 -42.34 31.49
CA ASN A 354 6.19 -43.63 31.05
C ASN A 354 6.93 -43.44 29.70
N ILE A 355 8.05 -44.13 29.51
CA ILE A 355 8.96 -43.87 28.39
C ILE A 355 8.75 -44.91 27.30
N ASP A 356 8.39 -44.48 26.09
CA ASP A 356 8.64 -45.26 24.87
C ASP A 356 8.86 -44.35 23.66
N GLY A 357 9.87 -44.67 22.85
CA GLY A 357 10.48 -43.76 21.88
C GLY A 357 9.75 -43.64 20.54
N THR A 358 8.51 -43.13 20.52
CA THR A 358 7.80 -42.84 19.26
C THR A 358 7.56 -41.36 19.03
N TYR A 359 8.09 -40.83 17.93
CA TYR A 359 7.72 -39.51 17.41
C TYR A 359 6.30 -39.58 16.83
N LEU A 360 5.29 -39.25 17.64
CA LEU A 360 3.98 -38.89 17.10
C LEU A 360 4.11 -37.57 16.32
N PRO A 361 3.72 -37.50 15.04
CA PRO A 361 3.82 -36.27 14.25
C PRO A 361 2.91 -35.20 14.87
N SER A 362 3.37 -33.94 14.86
CA SER A 362 2.57 -32.81 15.34
C SER A 362 1.28 -32.71 14.54
N CYS A 363 0.14 -32.92 15.20
CA CYS A 363 -1.17 -32.90 14.56
C CYS A 363 -1.38 -31.61 13.75
N SER A 364 -1.50 -31.74 12.44
CA SER A 364 -1.60 -30.64 11.49
C SER A 364 -2.96 -29.96 11.65
N MET A 365 -2.96 -28.76 12.25
CA MET A 365 -4.18 -27.97 12.37
C MET A 365 -4.62 -27.49 10.98
N LYS A 366 -5.61 -28.19 10.41
CA LYS A 366 -6.34 -27.77 9.22
C LYS A 366 -6.89 -26.36 9.42
N LYS A 367 -6.82 -25.54 8.37
CA LYS A 367 -7.44 -24.20 8.34
C LYS A 367 -8.43 -24.11 7.20
N ILE A 368 -9.51 -23.36 7.46
CA ILE A 368 -10.46 -22.96 6.43
C ILE A 368 -9.99 -21.65 5.79
N ILE A 369 -9.96 -21.64 4.46
CA ILE A 369 -9.55 -20.52 3.63
C ILE A 369 -10.75 -20.07 2.80
N LEU A 370 -11.11 -18.78 2.89
CA LEU A 370 -12.03 -18.13 1.96
C LEU A 370 -11.24 -17.39 0.89
N SER A 371 -11.46 -17.70 -0.38
CA SER A 371 -10.88 -16.96 -1.50
C SER A 371 -11.95 -16.11 -2.20
N VAL A 372 -11.74 -14.79 -2.20
CA VAL A 372 -12.73 -13.78 -2.55
C VAL A 372 -12.32 -13.03 -3.82
N ASN A 373 -13.23 -12.99 -4.79
CA ASN A 373 -13.04 -12.33 -6.09
C ASN A 373 -14.18 -11.32 -6.32
N ALA A 374 -13.84 -10.02 -6.33
CA ALA A 374 -14.80 -8.91 -6.34
C ALA A 374 -14.82 -8.20 -7.71
N GLY A 375 -15.69 -8.67 -8.60
CA GLY A 375 -15.95 -8.04 -9.90
C GLY A 375 -16.85 -6.80 -9.79
N SER A 376 -16.91 -6.01 -10.86
CA SER A 376 -17.82 -4.86 -10.97
C SER A 376 -19.30 -5.26 -10.92
N SER A 377 -19.66 -6.43 -11.45
CA SER A 377 -21.05 -6.92 -11.55
C SER A 377 -21.37 -8.15 -10.70
N SER A 378 -20.40 -8.69 -9.95
CA SER A 378 -20.55 -9.92 -9.17
C SER A 378 -19.46 -10.09 -8.11
N VAL A 379 -19.78 -10.71 -6.98
CA VAL A 379 -18.81 -11.20 -5.98
C VAL A 379 -18.83 -12.72 -5.96
N LYS A 380 -17.67 -13.34 -5.84
CA LYS A 380 -17.51 -14.80 -5.75
C LYS A 380 -16.63 -15.17 -4.54
N VAL A 381 -17.04 -16.20 -3.81
CA VAL A 381 -16.33 -16.75 -2.64
C VAL A 381 -16.21 -18.26 -2.79
N SER A 382 -14.98 -18.77 -2.87
CA SER A 382 -14.69 -20.22 -2.89
C SER A 382 -14.05 -20.61 -1.55
N VAL A 383 -14.57 -21.68 -0.94
CA VAL A 383 -14.17 -22.18 0.38
C VAL A 383 -13.25 -23.39 0.22
N TYR A 384 -12.13 -23.40 0.92
CA TYR A 384 -11.19 -24.51 0.94
C TYR A 384 -10.81 -24.93 2.36
N SER A 385 -10.40 -26.19 2.53
CA SER A 385 -9.69 -26.70 3.70
C SER A 385 -8.31 -27.18 3.29
N ALA A 386 -7.28 -26.83 4.07
CA ALA A 386 -5.89 -27.17 3.77
C ALA A 386 -5.10 -27.52 5.03
N GLU A 387 -3.93 -28.12 4.86
CA GLU A 387 -2.85 -28.19 5.84
C GLU A 387 -1.64 -27.42 5.31
N HIS A 388 -0.69 -27.05 6.17
CA HIS A 388 0.50 -26.31 5.73
C HIS A 388 1.34 -27.14 4.74
N GLY A 389 1.59 -26.59 3.56
CA GLY A 389 2.37 -27.23 2.51
C GLY A 389 1.58 -28.18 1.60
N THR A 390 0.30 -28.48 1.91
CA THR A 390 -0.56 -29.26 1.01
C THR A 390 -1.24 -28.35 -0.01
N ASP A 391 -1.80 -28.93 -1.07
CA ASP A 391 -2.76 -28.21 -1.90
C ASP A 391 -4.15 -28.18 -1.22
N PRO A 392 -4.95 -27.11 -1.44
CA PRO A 392 -6.22 -26.90 -0.74
C PRO A 392 -7.37 -27.72 -1.36
N GLN A 393 -8.14 -28.42 -0.52
CA GLN A 393 -9.36 -29.12 -0.95
C GLN A 393 -10.54 -28.15 -0.95
N GLN A 394 -11.20 -27.97 -2.10
CA GLN A 394 -12.41 -27.15 -2.19
C GLN A 394 -13.58 -27.82 -1.44
N LEU A 395 -14.24 -27.08 -0.55
CA LEU A 395 -15.41 -27.51 0.19
C LEU A 395 -16.71 -26.96 -0.41
N ALA A 396 -16.70 -25.70 -0.84
CA ALA A 396 -17.88 -25.01 -1.34
C ALA A 396 -17.53 -23.81 -2.23
N GLU A 397 -18.52 -23.30 -2.95
CA GLU A 397 -18.39 -22.11 -3.79
C GLU A 397 -19.74 -21.40 -3.90
N ALA A 398 -19.76 -20.11 -3.57
CA ALA A 398 -20.91 -19.24 -3.64
C ALA A 398 -20.61 -18.02 -4.51
N GLN A 399 -21.53 -17.64 -5.40
CA GLN A 399 -21.40 -16.47 -6.27
C GLN A 399 -22.70 -15.66 -6.28
N LEU A 400 -22.57 -14.33 -6.13
CA LEU A 400 -23.67 -13.39 -6.30
C LEU A 400 -23.41 -12.55 -7.54
N SER A 401 -24.31 -12.65 -8.53
CA SER A 401 -24.21 -11.96 -9.83
C SER A 401 -25.40 -11.03 -10.07
N GLY A 402 -25.32 -10.16 -11.07
CA GLY A 402 -26.38 -9.20 -11.41
C GLY A 402 -26.35 -7.90 -10.58
N LEU A 403 -25.26 -7.59 -9.88
CA LEU A 403 -25.18 -6.42 -8.99
C LEU A 403 -25.41 -5.08 -9.73
N THR A 404 -24.90 -4.97 -10.96
CA THR A 404 -25.08 -3.81 -11.85
C THR A 404 -26.21 -3.99 -12.87
N ALA A 405 -26.88 -5.14 -12.87
CA ALA A 405 -27.89 -5.54 -13.85
C ALA A 405 -28.90 -6.48 -13.17
N PRO A 406 -29.80 -5.95 -12.32
CA PRO A 406 -30.71 -6.76 -11.49
C PRO A 406 -31.73 -7.54 -12.34
N PRO A 407 -32.33 -8.61 -11.80
CA PRO A 407 -32.27 -9.09 -10.42
C PRO A 407 -30.92 -9.73 -10.05
N ALA A 408 -30.55 -9.61 -8.77
CA ALA A 408 -29.36 -10.28 -8.25
C ALA A 408 -29.63 -11.80 -8.09
N LYS A 409 -28.68 -12.62 -8.52
CA LYS A 409 -28.77 -14.08 -8.52
C LYS A 409 -27.71 -14.72 -7.66
N LEU A 410 -28.11 -15.67 -6.82
CA LEU A 410 -27.25 -16.54 -6.02
C LEU A 410 -27.07 -17.90 -6.69
N ASP A 411 -25.83 -18.24 -7.00
CA ASP A 411 -25.37 -19.59 -7.29
C ASP A 411 -24.61 -20.12 -6.07
N TYR A 412 -24.89 -21.35 -5.63
CA TYR A 412 -24.22 -21.99 -4.50
C TYR A 412 -24.01 -23.49 -4.74
N SER A 413 -22.79 -23.95 -4.53
CA SER A 413 -22.40 -25.36 -4.63
C SER A 413 -21.53 -25.79 -3.46
N ARG A 414 -21.59 -27.08 -3.11
CA ARG A 414 -20.87 -27.68 -1.98
C ARG A 414 -20.36 -29.06 -2.39
N ARG A 415 -19.05 -29.30 -2.27
CA ARG A 415 -18.37 -30.56 -2.66
C ARG A 415 -18.72 -31.06 -4.07
N GLY A 416 -19.00 -30.14 -5.00
CA GLY A 416 -19.43 -30.44 -6.38
C GLY A 416 -20.95 -30.56 -6.57
N GLU A 417 -21.74 -30.68 -5.50
CA GLU A 417 -23.20 -30.66 -5.56
C GLU A 417 -23.71 -29.23 -5.78
N THR A 418 -24.65 -29.03 -6.71
CA THR A 418 -25.36 -27.74 -6.85
C THR A 418 -26.46 -27.66 -5.80
N ILE A 419 -26.33 -26.73 -4.84
CA ILE A 419 -27.30 -26.52 -3.76
C ILE A 419 -28.31 -25.43 -4.15
N SER A 420 -27.85 -24.40 -4.88
CA SER A 420 -28.67 -23.35 -5.46
C SER A 420 -28.09 -22.90 -6.79
N LYS A 421 -28.94 -22.49 -7.73
CA LYS A 421 -28.52 -22.00 -9.04
C LYS A 421 -29.54 -21.03 -9.61
N ASP A 422 -29.07 -19.93 -10.20
CA ASP A 422 -29.89 -18.85 -10.77
C ASP A 422 -30.93 -18.27 -9.79
N HIS A 423 -30.78 -18.51 -8.48
CA HIS A 423 -31.79 -18.18 -7.48
C HIS A 423 -31.86 -16.66 -7.27
N GLN A 424 -32.97 -16.06 -7.69
CA GLN A 424 -33.20 -14.63 -7.57
C GLN A 424 -33.46 -14.29 -6.10
N LEU A 425 -32.74 -13.31 -5.56
CA LEU A 425 -32.95 -12.86 -4.19
C LEU A 425 -34.20 -11.97 -4.12
N GLU A 426 -35.28 -12.53 -3.57
CA GLU A 426 -36.56 -11.88 -3.27
C GLU A 426 -36.46 -10.86 -2.11
N SER A 427 -35.50 -9.94 -2.20
CA SER A 427 -35.18 -8.98 -1.15
C SER A 427 -35.74 -7.58 -1.46
N LYS A 428 -36.62 -7.08 -0.58
CA LYS A 428 -37.09 -5.68 -0.57
C LYS A 428 -35.97 -4.64 -0.36
N LYS A 429 -34.76 -5.09 0.00
CA LYS A 429 -33.55 -4.27 0.15
C LYS A 429 -32.71 -4.40 -1.12
N LYS A 430 -32.52 -3.31 -1.87
CA LYS A 430 -31.63 -3.29 -3.03
C LYS A 430 -30.19 -3.49 -2.55
N ILE A 431 -29.53 -4.54 -3.03
CA ILE A 431 -28.10 -4.77 -2.81
C ILE A 431 -27.34 -3.64 -3.51
N ALA A 432 -26.65 -2.81 -2.73
CA ALA A 432 -26.10 -1.55 -3.19
C ALA A 432 -24.65 -1.66 -3.67
N ASN A 433 -23.89 -2.61 -3.15
CA ASN A 433 -22.44 -2.75 -3.41
C ASN A 433 -21.93 -4.19 -3.16
N GLN A 434 -20.64 -4.39 -3.45
CA GLN A 434 -19.91 -5.64 -3.31
C GLN A 434 -19.75 -6.09 -1.85
N ALA A 435 -19.72 -5.16 -0.88
CA ALA A 435 -19.62 -5.48 0.54
C ALA A 435 -20.91 -6.14 1.07
N GLU A 436 -22.09 -5.59 0.74
CA GLU A 436 -23.39 -6.23 1.02
C GLU A 436 -23.53 -7.58 0.30
N ALA A 437 -23.02 -7.69 -0.94
CA ALA A 437 -23.00 -8.97 -1.66
C ALA A 437 -22.13 -10.02 -0.93
N PHE A 438 -20.98 -9.61 -0.37
CA PHE A 438 -20.12 -10.50 0.42
C PHE A 438 -20.76 -10.88 1.77
N GLU A 439 -21.47 -9.98 2.45
CA GLU A 439 -22.24 -10.33 3.67
C GLU A 439 -23.24 -11.45 3.42
N ILE A 440 -23.99 -11.36 2.30
CA ILE A 440 -24.96 -12.37 1.91
C ILE A 440 -24.28 -13.71 1.66
N LEU A 441 -23.17 -13.73 0.90
CA LEU A 441 -22.42 -14.94 0.59
C LEU A 441 -21.81 -15.58 1.85
N LEU A 442 -21.19 -14.79 2.73
CA LEU A 442 -20.64 -15.27 4.00
C LEU A 442 -21.74 -15.83 4.91
N LYS A 443 -22.92 -15.20 4.93
CA LYS A 443 -24.08 -15.73 5.67
C LYS A 443 -24.57 -17.06 5.07
N THR A 444 -24.71 -17.17 3.74
CA THR A 444 -25.11 -18.42 3.07
C THR A 444 -24.16 -19.58 3.42
N LEU A 445 -22.85 -19.31 3.53
CA LEU A 445 -21.85 -20.30 3.91
C LEU A 445 -21.94 -20.72 5.40
N ILE A 446 -22.28 -19.80 6.29
CA ILE A 446 -22.41 -20.07 7.75
C ILE A 446 -23.75 -20.75 8.09
N ASP A 447 -24.83 -20.41 7.39
CA ASP A 447 -26.16 -20.97 7.63
C ASP A 447 -26.32 -22.39 7.02
N ASP A 448 -25.42 -22.84 6.13
CA ASP A 448 -25.45 -24.20 5.55
C ASP A 448 -24.92 -25.26 6.53
N LYS A 449 -25.87 -25.95 7.19
CA LYS A 449 -25.62 -27.08 8.09
C LYS A 449 -24.83 -28.24 7.47
N GLY A 450 -24.76 -28.35 6.14
CA GLY A 450 -23.95 -29.35 5.42
C GLY A 450 -22.48 -28.95 5.24
N LEU A 451 -22.12 -27.69 5.44
CA LEU A 451 -20.75 -27.19 5.45
C LEU A 451 -20.21 -27.18 6.89
N ALA A 452 -20.14 -28.37 7.51
CA ALA A 452 -19.86 -28.55 8.94
C ALA A 452 -18.51 -27.98 9.43
N GLU A 453 -17.61 -27.64 8.52
CA GLU A 453 -16.35 -26.93 8.74
C GLU A 453 -16.51 -25.41 9.02
N ILE A 454 -17.65 -24.79 8.67
CA ILE A 454 -17.97 -23.38 8.99
C ILE A 454 -19.31 -23.34 9.73
N LYS A 455 -19.26 -23.10 11.04
CA LYS A 455 -20.44 -22.88 11.89
C LYS A 455 -20.52 -21.44 12.39
N HIS A 456 -19.37 -20.77 12.46
CA HIS A 456 -19.20 -19.41 12.92
C HIS A 456 -18.19 -18.67 12.03
N LYS A 457 -18.29 -17.34 11.99
CA LYS A 457 -17.30 -16.43 11.37
C LYS A 457 -15.85 -16.76 11.77
N ASP A 458 -15.68 -17.24 12.99
CA ASP A 458 -14.39 -17.51 13.63
C ASP A 458 -13.73 -18.84 13.23
N ASP A 459 -14.42 -19.71 12.49
CA ASP A 459 -13.83 -20.96 11.98
C ASP A 459 -12.95 -20.71 10.74
N VAL A 460 -13.10 -19.53 10.11
CA VAL A 460 -12.28 -19.06 8.99
C VAL A 460 -10.89 -18.66 9.51
N GLY A 461 -9.85 -19.38 9.08
CA GLY A 461 -8.47 -19.09 9.45
C GLY A 461 -7.80 -18.04 8.56
N ILE A 462 -8.10 -18.05 7.26
CA ILE A 462 -7.48 -17.19 6.24
C ILE A 462 -8.55 -16.65 5.28
N VAL A 463 -8.43 -15.38 4.87
CA VAL A 463 -9.23 -14.78 3.79
C VAL A 463 -8.28 -14.22 2.73
N CYS A 464 -8.27 -14.83 1.56
CA CYS A 464 -7.52 -14.37 0.40
C CYS A 464 -8.38 -13.43 -0.44
N HIS A 465 -7.96 -12.18 -0.61
CA HIS A 465 -8.64 -11.16 -1.39
C HIS A 465 -7.91 -10.95 -2.71
N ARG A 466 -8.60 -11.11 -3.85
CA ARG A 466 -8.05 -10.71 -5.16
C ARG A 466 -8.05 -9.19 -5.27
N ILE A 467 -6.86 -8.62 -5.33
CA ILE A 467 -6.60 -7.21 -5.61
C ILE A 467 -6.04 -7.11 -7.04
N VAL A 468 -6.53 -6.19 -7.85
CA VAL A 468 -6.07 -6.09 -9.24
C VAL A 468 -4.69 -5.42 -9.29
N HIS A 469 -4.55 -4.25 -8.67
CA HIS A 469 -3.31 -3.48 -8.68
C HIS A 469 -2.58 -3.57 -7.33
N GLY A 470 -1.53 -4.39 -7.28
CA GLY A 470 -0.61 -4.49 -6.13
C GLY A 470 0.54 -3.48 -6.14
N GLY A 471 0.72 -2.74 -7.23
CA GLY A 471 1.83 -1.81 -7.36
C GLY A 471 3.15 -2.57 -7.33
N ASP A 472 4.00 -2.24 -6.36
CA ASP A 472 5.36 -2.79 -6.28
C ASP A 472 5.43 -4.09 -5.43
N TYR A 473 4.29 -4.61 -4.94
CA TYR A 473 4.22 -5.92 -4.29
C TYR A 473 4.40 -7.08 -5.29
N SER A 474 5.53 -7.79 -5.17
CA SER A 474 5.88 -8.97 -5.97
C SER A 474 5.42 -10.32 -5.38
N LYS A 475 4.91 -10.32 -4.14
CA LYS A 475 4.29 -11.48 -3.48
C LYS A 475 3.01 -11.08 -2.73
N PRO A 476 2.08 -12.01 -2.43
CA PRO A 476 0.93 -11.71 -1.59
C PRO A 476 1.32 -11.11 -0.24
N GLN A 477 0.51 -10.20 0.29
CA GLN A 477 0.77 -9.52 1.57
C GLN A 477 -0.29 -9.84 2.61
N LEU A 478 0.12 -10.07 3.85
CA LEU A 478 -0.80 -9.97 4.98
C LEU A 478 -1.33 -8.53 5.08
N ILE A 479 -2.63 -8.36 5.21
CA ILE A 479 -3.27 -7.05 5.23
C ILE A 479 -3.22 -6.50 6.66
N SER A 480 -2.27 -5.60 6.89
CA SER A 480 -2.23 -4.67 8.03
C SER A 480 -2.84 -3.32 7.62
N ASP A 481 -3.07 -2.42 8.58
CA ASP A 481 -3.47 -1.02 8.30
C ASP A 481 -2.50 -0.32 7.33
N GLY A 482 -1.19 -0.61 7.45
CA GLY A 482 -0.18 -0.09 6.53
C GLY A 482 -0.29 -0.68 5.13
N THR A 483 -0.57 -1.98 5.02
CA THR A 483 -0.87 -2.65 3.75
C THR A 483 -2.12 -2.05 3.12
N TYR A 484 -3.21 -1.91 3.88
CA TYR A 484 -4.49 -1.37 3.43
C TYR A 484 -4.34 0.06 2.89
N ARG A 485 -3.72 0.97 3.66
CA ARG A 485 -3.48 2.36 3.22
C ARG A 485 -2.58 2.44 1.97
N HIS A 486 -1.65 1.51 1.79
CA HIS A 486 -0.87 1.44 0.55
C HIS A 486 -1.75 1.06 -0.65
N LEU A 487 -2.66 0.08 -0.50
CA LEU A 487 -3.55 -0.33 -1.58
C LEU A 487 -4.64 0.72 -1.88
N GLU A 488 -5.07 1.46 -0.86
CA GLU A 488 -5.94 2.65 -0.97
C GLU A 488 -5.25 3.77 -1.76
N ALA A 489 -3.98 4.08 -1.46
CA ALA A 489 -3.16 5.02 -2.24
C ALA A 489 -2.75 4.51 -3.65
N LEU A 490 -2.98 3.23 -3.97
CA LEU A 490 -2.90 2.72 -5.35
C LEU A 490 -4.22 2.85 -6.11
N ASN A 491 -5.32 3.23 -5.45
CA ASN A 491 -6.59 3.46 -6.13
C ASN A 491 -6.51 4.69 -7.05
N ASP A 492 -5.68 5.69 -6.75
CA ASP A 492 -5.39 6.83 -7.64
C ASP A 492 -4.74 6.41 -8.98
N LEU A 493 -4.11 5.22 -9.03
CA LEU A 493 -3.43 4.68 -10.22
C LEU A 493 -4.32 3.72 -11.03
N ALA A 494 -5.35 3.14 -10.40
CA ALA A 494 -6.23 2.13 -10.99
C ALA A 494 -7.65 2.12 -10.35
N PRO A 495 -8.38 3.27 -10.36
CA PRO A 495 -9.55 3.49 -9.51
C PRO A 495 -10.69 2.51 -9.80
N LEU A 496 -10.92 2.21 -11.07
CA LEU A 496 -11.93 1.27 -11.57
C LEU A 496 -11.71 -0.21 -11.15
N HIS A 497 -10.64 -0.53 -10.42
CA HIS A 497 -10.16 -1.91 -10.27
C HIS A 497 -9.87 -2.36 -8.82
N ASN A 498 -9.46 -1.47 -7.91
CA ASN A 498 -9.18 -1.85 -6.51
C ASN A 498 -10.35 -1.59 -5.55
N ALA A 499 -11.10 -0.49 -5.73
CA ALA A 499 -12.12 -0.03 -4.78
C ALA A 499 -13.12 -1.12 -4.33
N ASN A 500 -13.64 -1.92 -5.27
CA ASN A 500 -14.59 -3.01 -4.97
C ASN A 500 -13.99 -4.04 -4.00
N SER A 501 -12.75 -4.50 -4.24
CA SER A 501 -12.09 -5.47 -3.36
C SER A 501 -11.76 -4.85 -2.01
N LEU A 502 -11.30 -3.59 -1.97
CA LEU A 502 -10.94 -2.91 -0.72
C LEU A 502 -12.15 -2.73 0.22
N SER A 503 -13.36 -2.50 -0.33
CA SER A 503 -14.59 -2.45 0.48
C SER A 503 -14.85 -3.74 1.26
N ILE A 504 -14.54 -4.91 0.68
CA ILE A 504 -14.69 -6.21 1.35
C ILE A 504 -13.53 -6.44 2.34
N VAL A 505 -12.31 -6.04 1.99
CA VAL A 505 -11.15 -6.09 2.89
C VAL A 505 -11.43 -5.31 4.18
N GLN A 506 -11.87 -4.06 4.07
CA GLN A 506 -12.19 -3.19 5.21
C GLN A 506 -13.25 -3.83 6.12
N LEU A 507 -14.31 -4.37 5.51
CA LEU A 507 -15.40 -5.02 6.22
C LEU A 507 -14.98 -6.35 6.89
N CYS A 508 -14.05 -7.10 6.28
CA CYS A 508 -13.47 -8.31 6.87
C CYS A 508 -12.58 -7.99 8.08
N LEU A 509 -11.73 -6.97 7.97
CA LEU A 509 -10.85 -6.51 9.06
C LEU A 509 -11.66 -5.96 10.25
N GLY A 510 -12.74 -5.21 9.99
CA GLY A 510 -13.52 -4.52 11.02
C GLY A 510 -14.60 -5.37 11.70
N GLU A 511 -15.47 -6.03 10.94
CA GLU A 511 -16.77 -6.52 11.45
C GLU A 511 -17.11 -7.97 11.10
N LEU A 512 -16.63 -8.49 9.97
CA LEU A 512 -16.99 -9.83 9.50
C LEU A 512 -16.04 -10.92 9.96
N LEU A 513 -14.74 -10.76 9.77
CA LEU A 513 -13.74 -11.82 9.96
C LEU A 513 -12.47 -11.31 10.68
N PRO A 514 -12.57 -10.55 11.80
CA PRO A 514 -11.43 -9.89 12.44
C PRO A 514 -10.42 -10.85 13.10
N ARG A 515 -10.74 -12.15 13.21
CA ARG A 515 -9.84 -13.19 13.71
C ARG A 515 -9.13 -13.99 12.62
N ALA A 516 -9.50 -13.80 11.35
CA ALA A 516 -8.87 -14.47 10.22
C ALA A 516 -7.66 -13.66 9.71
N LYS A 517 -6.62 -14.36 9.25
CA LYS A 517 -5.53 -13.72 8.49
C LYS A 517 -6.07 -13.24 7.14
N ASN A 518 -6.25 -11.94 6.99
CA ASN A 518 -6.63 -11.33 5.73
C ASN A 518 -5.37 -11.13 4.87
N VAL A 519 -5.38 -11.65 3.64
CA VAL A 519 -4.23 -11.66 2.71
C VAL A 519 -4.65 -11.05 1.38
N ALA A 520 -3.88 -10.10 0.87
CA ALA A 520 -4.06 -9.55 -0.47
C ALA A 520 -3.19 -10.32 -1.47
N CYS A 521 -3.82 -10.88 -2.50
CA CYS A 521 -3.16 -11.54 -3.62
C CYS A 521 -3.34 -10.68 -4.88
N PHE A 522 -2.26 -10.43 -5.63
CA PHE A 522 -2.27 -9.41 -6.67
C PHE A 522 -2.20 -9.98 -8.08
N ASP A 523 -3.06 -9.52 -8.98
CA ASP A 523 -2.95 -9.82 -10.41
C ASP A 523 -1.65 -9.31 -11.05
N SER A 524 -0.97 -8.37 -10.42
CA SER A 524 0.31 -7.81 -10.87
C SER A 524 1.54 -8.60 -10.39
N GLN A 525 1.41 -9.49 -9.40
CA GLN A 525 2.59 -10.08 -8.71
C GLN A 525 3.43 -10.99 -9.62
N PHE A 526 2.78 -11.81 -10.46
CA PHE A 526 3.45 -12.71 -11.41
C PHE A 526 4.30 -11.93 -12.44
N HIS A 527 3.84 -10.72 -12.78
CA HIS A 527 4.47 -9.81 -13.74
C HIS A 527 5.61 -8.98 -13.14
N ALA A 528 5.91 -9.11 -11.84
CA ALA A 528 7.08 -8.49 -11.22
C ALA A 528 8.42 -9.00 -11.79
N THR A 529 8.40 -10.07 -12.60
CA THR A 529 9.56 -10.64 -13.30
C THR A 529 9.84 -10.02 -14.67
N ILE A 530 9.00 -9.10 -15.16
CA ILE A 530 9.16 -8.44 -16.46
C ILE A 530 10.40 -7.52 -16.47
N PRO A 531 11.33 -7.65 -17.45
CA PRO A 531 12.55 -6.82 -17.54
C PRO A 531 12.30 -5.31 -17.71
N ASP A 532 13.26 -4.49 -17.25
CA ASP A 532 13.18 -3.02 -17.31
C ASP A 532 12.88 -2.45 -18.71
N HIS A 533 13.49 -2.99 -19.75
CA HIS A 533 13.27 -2.55 -21.14
C HIS A 533 11.89 -2.92 -21.70
N ILE A 534 11.11 -3.76 -21.01
CA ILE A 534 9.75 -4.16 -21.38
C ILE A 534 8.71 -3.44 -20.50
N ARG A 535 9.04 -3.12 -19.25
CA ARG A 535 8.14 -2.39 -18.33
C ARG A 535 8.23 -0.87 -18.39
N THR A 536 9.33 -0.31 -18.89
CA THR A 536 9.54 1.15 -18.98
C THR A 536 8.80 1.75 -20.19
N TYR A 537 8.00 2.79 -19.96
CA TYR A 537 7.43 3.60 -21.04
C TYR A 537 8.45 4.67 -21.51
N PRO A 538 8.51 5.03 -22.81
CA PRO A 538 9.44 6.02 -23.35
C PRO A 538 8.97 7.45 -23.04
N ILE A 539 9.02 7.81 -21.76
CA ILE A 539 8.67 9.12 -21.18
C ILE A 539 9.78 9.56 -20.20
N SER A 540 9.67 10.74 -19.59
CA SER A 540 10.61 11.17 -18.55
C SER A 540 10.65 10.16 -17.40
N LEU A 541 11.85 9.64 -17.11
CA LEU A 541 12.06 8.63 -16.08
C LEU A 541 11.74 9.15 -14.68
N ASP A 542 11.98 10.44 -14.41
CA ASP A 542 11.68 11.06 -13.12
C ASP A 542 10.18 11.16 -12.88
N ILE A 543 9.41 11.58 -13.91
CA ILE A 543 7.94 11.61 -13.87
C ILE A 543 7.37 10.19 -13.77
N ALA A 544 7.95 9.23 -14.50
CA ALA A 544 7.55 7.83 -14.42
C ALA A 544 7.81 7.24 -13.02
N LYS A 545 8.92 7.62 -12.38
CA LYS A 545 9.30 7.18 -11.03
C LYS A 545 8.45 7.83 -9.95
N SER A 546 8.20 9.14 -10.01
CA SER A 546 7.37 9.84 -9.02
C SER A 546 5.92 9.37 -9.05
N ASN A 547 5.38 9.15 -10.26
CA ASN A 547 3.97 8.85 -10.48
C ASN A 547 3.72 7.34 -10.71
N LYS A 548 4.74 6.49 -10.49
CA LYS A 548 4.70 5.02 -10.64
C LYS A 548 4.24 4.53 -12.03
N LEU A 549 4.54 5.26 -13.10
CA LEU A 549 4.06 4.98 -14.46
C LEU A 549 4.94 3.94 -15.17
N ARG A 550 4.60 2.66 -15.02
CA ARG A 550 5.25 1.53 -15.72
C ARG A 550 4.24 0.47 -16.15
N LYS A 551 4.66 -0.51 -16.95
CA LYS A 551 3.89 -1.76 -17.12
C LYS A 551 3.80 -2.46 -15.75
N TYR A 552 2.59 -2.84 -15.37
CA TYR A 552 2.32 -3.71 -14.23
C TYR A 552 1.83 -5.08 -14.70
N GLY A 553 0.89 -5.13 -15.65
CA GLY A 553 0.28 -6.39 -16.08
C GLY A 553 -0.73 -6.95 -15.08
N PHE A 554 -1.69 -7.75 -15.57
CA PHE A 554 -2.81 -8.27 -14.78
C PHE A 554 -3.26 -9.66 -15.28
N HIS A 555 -4.18 -10.28 -14.54
CA HIS A 555 -4.48 -11.73 -14.57
C HIS A 555 -3.30 -12.62 -14.16
N GLY A 556 -2.28 -12.07 -13.46
CA GLY A 556 -1.10 -12.81 -13.01
C GLY A 556 -1.41 -13.99 -12.08
N ILE A 557 -2.52 -13.95 -11.33
CA ILE A 557 -2.99 -15.11 -10.55
C ILE A 557 -3.41 -16.24 -11.49
N SER A 558 -4.13 -15.92 -12.56
CA SER A 558 -4.49 -16.88 -13.61
C SER A 558 -3.24 -17.37 -14.36
N TYR A 559 -2.27 -16.51 -14.67
CA TYR A 559 -1.02 -16.93 -15.32
C TYR A 559 -0.14 -17.83 -14.45
N ALA A 560 -0.08 -17.62 -13.13
CA ALA A 560 0.57 -18.55 -12.20
C ALA A 560 -0.12 -19.92 -12.21
N PHE A 561 -1.45 -19.95 -12.18
CA PHE A 561 -2.24 -21.19 -12.29
C PHE A 561 -1.98 -21.91 -13.63
N ILE A 562 -2.03 -21.19 -14.75
CA ILE A 562 -1.77 -21.73 -16.09
C ILE A 562 -0.36 -22.31 -16.15
N THR A 563 0.64 -21.58 -15.65
CA THR A 563 2.05 -21.99 -15.69
C THR A 563 2.24 -23.31 -14.97
N ARG A 564 1.89 -23.42 -13.67
CA ARG A 564 2.02 -24.69 -12.94
C ARG A 564 1.27 -25.82 -13.64
N SER A 565 0.02 -25.57 -14.07
CA SER A 565 -0.83 -26.62 -14.64
C SER A 565 -0.27 -27.14 -15.97
N VAL A 566 0.33 -26.27 -16.78
CA VAL A 566 0.97 -26.64 -18.06
C VAL A 566 2.37 -27.22 -17.86
N VAL A 567 3.15 -26.75 -16.89
CA VAL A 567 4.42 -27.38 -16.46
C VAL A 567 4.17 -28.85 -16.05
N GLY A 568 3.15 -29.09 -15.22
CA GLY A 568 2.75 -30.44 -14.83
C GLY A 568 2.19 -31.29 -15.97
N PHE A 569 1.52 -30.68 -16.96
CA PHE A 569 1.02 -31.38 -18.15
C PHE A 569 2.14 -31.76 -19.14
N LEU A 570 3.19 -30.93 -19.25
CA LEU A 570 4.33 -31.16 -20.15
C LEU A 570 5.41 -32.07 -19.55
N GLU A 571 5.31 -32.40 -18.26
CA GLU A 571 6.29 -33.20 -17.51
C GLU A 571 7.74 -32.63 -17.56
N LYS A 572 7.86 -31.30 -17.61
CA LYS A 572 9.14 -30.57 -17.67
C LYS A 572 9.45 -29.78 -16.39
N PRO A 573 10.72 -29.43 -16.12
CA PRO A 573 11.07 -28.41 -15.14
C PRO A 573 10.44 -27.04 -15.47
N GLU A 574 10.01 -26.29 -14.46
CA GLU A 574 9.37 -24.98 -14.66
C GLU A 574 10.32 -23.99 -15.37
N GLU A 575 11.61 -24.05 -15.05
CA GLU A 575 12.68 -23.23 -15.61
C GLU A 575 12.95 -23.47 -17.11
N GLU A 576 12.49 -24.60 -17.65
CA GLU A 576 12.64 -24.94 -19.08
C GLU A 576 11.41 -24.57 -19.92
N VAL A 577 10.24 -24.38 -19.30
CA VAL A 577 8.96 -24.19 -20.01
C VAL A 577 8.76 -22.75 -20.49
N ASN A 578 8.49 -22.59 -21.78
CA ASN A 578 8.22 -21.32 -22.45
C ASN A 578 6.85 -21.37 -23.13
N ILE A 579 5.89 -20.56 -22.69
CA ILE A 579 4.51 -20.62 -23.19
C ILE A 579 3.96 -19.24 -23.54
N ILE A 580 3.07 -19.21 -24.53
CA ILE A 580 2.23 -18.06 -24.84
C ILE A 580 0.86 -18.34 -24.25
N ALA A 581 0.50 -17.63 -23.17
CA ALA A 581 -0.74 -17.85 -22.45
C ALA A 581 -1.76 -16.74 -22.77
N LEU A 582 -2.98 -17.14 -23.15
CA LEU A 582 -4.08 -16.26 -23.53
C LEU A 582 -5.22 -16.40 -22.50
N HIS A 583 -5.28 -15.48 -21.52
CA HIS A 583 -6.46 -15.37 -20.65
C HIS A 583 -7.52 -14.52 -21.36
N LEU A 584 -8.60 -15.16 -21.83
CA LEU A 584 -9.65 -14.53 -22.62
C LEU A 584 -10.97 -14.56 -21.85
N GLY A 585 -11.40 -13.41 -21.34
CA GLY A 585 -12.66 -13.20 -20.63
C GLY A 585 -13.31 -11.86 -21.00
N SER A 586 -14.12 -11.28 -20.11
CA SER A 586 -14.67 -9.93 -20.31
C SER A 586 -13.59 -8.84 -20.28
N GLY A 587 -12.51 -9.05 -19.52
CA GLY A 587 -11.17 -8.54 -19.84
C GLY A 587 -10.35 -9.65 -20.49
N ALA A 588 -9.48 -9.30 -21.44
CA ALA A 588 -8.65 -10.26 -22.16
C ALA A 588 -7.18 -9.81 -22.14
N SER A 589 -6.24 -10.76 -22.07
CA SER A 589 -4.82 -10.49 -22.10
C SER A 589 -4.03 -11.66 -22.70
N ALA A 590 -2.82 -11.37 -23.15
CA ALA A 590 -1.82 -12.35 -23.55
C ALA A 590 -0.55 -12.15 -22.73
N CYS A 591 0.13 -13.23 -22.35
CA CYS A 591 1.41 -13.22 -21.62
C CYS A 591 2.45 -14.10 -22.33
N ALA A 592 3.68 -13.58 -22.46
CA ALA A 592 4.86 -14.35 -22.82
C ALA A 592 5.51 -14.84 -21.52
N ILE A 593 5.65 -16.17 -21.38
CA ILE A 593 6.21 -16.81 -20.19
C ILE A 593 7.46 -17.57 -20.63
N ARG A 594 8.57 -17.35 -19.91
CA ARG A 594 9.92 -17.82 -20.27
C ARG A 594 10.58 -18.43 -19.04
N GLY A 595 10.81 -19.74 -19.06
CA GLY A 595 11.27 -20.49 -17.87
C GLY A 595 10.37 -20.25 -16.67
N GLY A 596 9.06 -20.45 -16.86
CA GLY A 596 8.00 -20.27 -15.86
C GLY A 596 7.67 -18.81 -15.47
N LYS A 597 8.54 -17.85 -15.82
CA LYS A 597 8.42 -16.45 -15.36
C LYS A 597 7.82 -15.55 -16.42
N SER A 598 7.08 -14.52 -16.02
CA SER A 598 6.50 -13.56 -16.97
C SER A 598 7.60 -12.69 -17.58
N TRP A 599 7.76 -12.80 -18.89
CA TRP A 599 8.72 -11.99 -19.64
C TRP A 599 8.06 -10.76 -20.26
N ASP A 600 6.83 -10.91 -20.77
CA ASP A 600 6.00 -9.79 -21.23
C ASP A 600 4.50 -10.09 -21.05
N THR A 601 3.66 -9.06 -21.01
CA THR A 601 2.21 -9.16 -20.95
C THR A 601 1.53 -7.99 -21.66
N SER A 602 0.34 -8.22 -22.20
CA SER A 602 -0.32 -7.28 -23.11
C SER A 602 -0.90 -6.07 -22.38
N MET A 603 -1.27 -6.25 -21.11
CA MET A 603 -1.77 -5.17 -20.27
C MET A 603 -0.65 -4.28 -19.74
N GLY A 604 -0.96 -3.02 -19.52
CA GLY A 604 0.02 -1.94 -19.33
C GLY A 604 0.14 -1.50 -17.87
N LEU A 605 0.14 -0.18 -17.70
CA LEU A 605 -0.13 0.50 -16.42
C LEU A 605 -1.47 0.06 -15.81
N THR A 606 -2.49 -0.12 -16.64
CA THR A 606 -3.83 -0.57 -16.23
C THR A 606 -4.32 -1.74 -17.11
N PRO A 607 -5.37 -2.46 -16.67
CA PRO A 607 -6.07 -3.49 -17.46
C PRO A 607 -6.78 -3.01 -18.75
N LEU A 608 -6.53 -1.77 -19.19
CA LEU A 608 -7.06 -1.19 -20.43
C LEU A 608 -6.22 -1.55 -21.66
N ALA A 609 -4.90 -1.53 -21.53
CA ALA A 609 -4.00 -1.76 -22.67
C ALA A 609 -3.97 -3.24 -23.08
N GLY A 610 -3.57 -3.51 -24.33
CA GLY A 610 -3.44 -4.86 -24.85
C GLY A 610 -4.61 -5.27 -25.74
N LEU A 611 -5.21 -6.42 -25.43
CA LEU A 611 -6.37 -6.91 -26.16
C LEU A 611 -7.62 -6.07 -25.84
N PRO A 612 -8.53 -5.88 -26.82
CA PRO A 612 -9.86 -5.34 -26.53
C PRO A 612 -10.61 -6.26 -25.58
N GLY A 613 -11.49 -5.67 -24.76
CA GLY A 613 -12.41 -6.39 -23.87
C GLY A 613 -13.86 -6.17 -24.22
N ALA A 614 -14.76 -6.63 -23.36
CA ALA A 614 -16.20 -6.47 -23.53
C ALA A 614 -16.62 -4.99 -23.59
N THR A 615 -16.03 -4.17 -22.72
CA THR A 615 -16.28 -2.72 -22.61
C THR A 615 -15.01 -1.88 -22.77
N ARG A 616 -13.84 -2.53 -22.89
CA ARG A 616 -12.52 -1.89 -22.97
C ARG A 616 -12.01 -1.83 -24.40
N SER A 617 -11.48 -0.70 -24.83
CA SER A 617 -10.94 -0.52 -26.19
C SER A 617 -9.73 -1.41 -26.52
N GLY A 618 -8.91 -1.76 -25.53
CA GLY A 618 -7.59 -2.36 -25.76
C GLY A 618 -6.56 -1.29 -26.14
N SER A 619 -5.44 -1.70 -26.71
CA SER A 619 -4.46 -0.76 -27.28
C SER A 619 -5.01 -0.05 -28.53
N VAL A 620 -5.01 1.28 -28.49
CA VAL A 620 -5.29 2.19 -29.61
C VAL A 620 -4.23 3.31 -29.64
N ASP A 621 -4.30 4.20 -30.64
CA ASP A 621 -3.51 5.43 -30.66
C ASP A 621 -3.85 6.32 -29.44
N PRO A 622 -2.88 6.76 -28.61
CA PRO A 622 -3.14 7.61 -27.44
C PRO A 622 -3.83 8.94 -27.77
N SER A 623 -3.66 9.48 -28.99
CA SER A 623 -4.33 10.70 -29.43
C SER A 623 -5.84 10.51 -29.71
N LEU A 624 -6.27 9.28 -30.00
CA LEU A 624 -7.65 8.97 -30.41
C LEU A 624 -8.69 9.49 -29.42
N VAL A 625 -8.43 9.37 -28.11
CA VAL A 625 -9.39 9.77 -27.08
C VAL A 625 -9.63 11.29 -27.07
N PHE A 626 -8.60 12.09 -27.38
CA PHE A 626 -8.68 13.55 -27.49
C PHE A 626 -9.53 13.98 -28.70
N HIS A 627 -9.43 13.25 -29.81
CA HIS A 627 -10.28 13.45 -31.00
C HIS A 627 -11.71 12.92 -30.81
N TYR A 628 -11.90 11.86 -30.01
CA TYR A 628 -13.20 11.24 -29.77
C TYR A 628 -14.11 12.06 -28.84
N ALA A 629 -13.52 12.72 -27.83
CA ALA A 629 -14.26 13.47 -26.81
C ALA A 629 -13.96 14.98 -26.77
N SER A 630 -13.40 15.54 -27.85
CA SER A 630 -13.37 16.98 -28.19
C SER A 630 -13.12 17.96 -27.03
N GLY A 631 -12.10 17.69 -26.21
CA GLY A 631 -11.66 18.55 -25.10
C GLY A 631 -12.15 18.16 -23.70
N ASP A 632 -13.14 17.27 -23.57
CA ASP A 632 -13.69 16.87 -22.26
C ASP A 632 -12.92 15.74 -21.58
N VAL A 633 -11.94 15.13 -22.26
CA VAL A 633 -11.17 13.95 -21.81
C VAL A 633 -10.62 14.01 -20.39
N GLY A 634 -10.11 15.18 -19.98
CA GLY A 634 -9.49 15.41 -18.67
C GLY A 634 -10.46 15.86 -17.58
N LYS A 635 -11.75 16.03 -17.89
CA LYS A 635 -12.77 16.32 -16.88
C LYS A 635 -13.12 15.04 -16.12
N LEU A 636 -13.61 15.19 -14.89
CA LEU A 636 -14.18 14.08 -14.14
C LEU A 636 -15.42 13.51 -14.86
N SER A 637 -15.52 12.19 -14.87
CA SER A 637 -16.67 11.44 -15.35
C SER A 637 -17.95 11.77 -14.54
N PRO A 638 -19.15 11.77 -15.13
CA PRO A 638 -20.42 11.82 -14.40
C PRO A 638 -20.62 10.66 -13.39
N ASN A 639 -19.92 9.54 -13.59
CA ASN A 639 -19.92 8.38 -12.69
C ASN A 639 -18.74 8.41 -11.68
N SER A 640 -17.96 9.48 -11.62
CA SER A 640 -16.93 9.69 -10.60
C SER A 640 -17.55 10.02 -9.24
N THR A 641 -17.01 9.48 -8.15
CA THR A 641 -17.42 9.78 -6.77
C THR A 641 -16.26 10.41 -5.98
N LYS A 642 -16.52 10.79 -4.72
CA LYS A 642 -15.47 11.25 -3.79
C LYS A 642 -14.42 10.18 -3.46
N GLU A 643 -14.76 8.91 -3.62
CA GLU A 643 -13.85 7.77 -3.41
C GLU A 643 -13.31 7.19 -4.73
N LEU A 644 -13.74 7.73 -5.87
CA LEU A 644 -13.56 7.13 -7.19
C LEU A 644 -13.38 8.22 -8.25
N HIS A 645 -12.19 8.82 -8.27
CA HIS A 645 -11.79 9.78 -9.30
C HIS A 645 -11.55 9.06 -10.62
N ILE A 646 -12.35 9.39 -11.65
CA ILE A 646 -12.28 8.80 -12.99
C ILE A 646 -12.35 9.93 -14.01
N SER A 647 -11.41 10.00 -14.94
CA SER A 647 -11.48 10.91 -16.08
C SER A 647 -12.50 10.44 -17.13
N ARG A 648 -13.07 11.38 -17.90
CA ARG A 648 -13.97 11.02 -19.01
C ARG A 648 -13.27 10.14 -20.05
N ALA A 649 -11.96 10.30 -20.23
CA ALA A 649 -11.14 9.39 -21.03
C ALA A 649 -11.17 7.94 -20.52
N GLU A 650 -10.92 7.71 -19.23
CA GLU A 650 -10.94 6.36 -18.64
C GLU A 650 -12.31 5.71 -18.71
N GLU A 651 -13.38 6.48 -18.47
CA GLU A 651 -14.76 5.97 -18.57
C GLU A 651 -15.08 5.50 -19.99
N ILE A 652 -14.85 6.34 -21.00
CA ILE A 652 -15.07 6.00 -22.41
C ILE A 652 -14.30 4.72 -22.74
N MET A 653 -13.01 4.71 -22.40
CA MET A 653 -12.08 3.66 -22.82
C MET A 653 -12.28 2.34 -22.06
N ASN A 654 -12.88 2.34 -20.86
CA ASN A 654 -13.12 1.11 -20.07
C ASN A 654 -14.57 0.62 -20.02
N GLN A 655 -15.57 1.48 -20.24
CA GLN A 655 -17.00 1.16 -20.01
C GLN A 655 -17.88 1.34 -21.26
N GLU A 656 -17.50 2.24 -22.17
CA GLU A 656 -18.27 2.60 -23.37
C GLU A 656 -17.64 2.07 -24.68
N ALA A 657 -16.44 1.49 -24.61
CA ALA A 657 -15.70 0.96 -25.76
C ALA A 657 -15.85 -0.58 -25.88
N GLY A 658 -14.81 -1.24 -26.43
CA GLY A 658 -14.76 -2.70 -26.60
C GLY A 658 -15.77 -3.24 -27.62
N TRP A 659 -15.97 -4.56 -27.63
CA TRP A 659 -16.90 -5.18 -28.59
C TRP A 659 -18.37 -4.83 -28.33
N LYS A 660 -18.74 -4.42 -27.10
CA LYS A 660 -20.06 -3.84 -26.78
C LYS A 660 -20.35 -2.59 -27.62
N ALA A 661 -19.38 -1.70 -27.83
CA ALA A 661 -19.57 -0.50 -28.64
C ALA A 661 -19.90 -0.83 -30.11
N LEU A 662 -19.31 -1.91 -30.64
CA LEU A 662 -19.51 -2.35 -32.02
C LEU A 662 -20.82 -3.13 -32.22
N THR A 663 -21.22 -3.94 -31.22
CA THR A 663 -22.26 -4.98 -31.37
C THR A 663 -23.51 -4.77 -30.52
N GLY A 664 -23.46 -3.90 -29.51
CA GLY A 664 -24.49 -3.76 -28.48
C GLY A 664 -24.46 -4.81 -27.37
N THR A 665 -23.61 -5.84 -27.44
CA THR A 665 -23.56 -6.94 -26.46
C THR A 665 -22.16 -7.16 -25.87
N THR A 666 -22.11 -7.59 -24.61
CA THR A 666 -20.85 -8.04 -23.96
C THR A 666 -20.60 -9.53 -24.17
N ASN A 667 -21.60 -10.31 -24.60
CA ASN A 667 -21.50 -11.77 -24.72
C ASN A 667 -20.80 -12.19 -26.01
N PHE A 668 -19.50 -12.49 -25.92
CA PHE A 668 -18.68 -12.90 -27.07
C PHE A 668 -19.16 -14.21 -27.73
N GLY A 669 -19.86 -15.10 -27.01
CA GLY A 669 -20.48 -16.29 -27.62
C GLY A 669 -21.62 -15.94 -28.57
N ALA A 670 -22.39 -14.89 -28.27
CA ALA A 670 -23.38 -14.36 -29.20
C ALA A 670 -22.75 -13.63 -30.39
N ILE A 671 -21.57 -13.00 -30.20
CA ILE A 671 -20.80 -12.37 -31.27
C ILE A 671 -20.24 -13.43 -32.24
N ALA A 672 -19.64 -14.50 -31.73
CA ALA A 672 -19.17 -15.60 -32.57
C ALA A 672 -20.32 -16.23 -33.37
N LYS A 673 -21.45 -16.54 -32.72
CA LYS A 673 -22.64 -17.04 -33.41
C LYS A 673 -23.15 -16.06 -34.48
N GLY A 674 -23.30 -14.77 -34.14
CA GLY A 674 -23.79 -13.76 -35.07
C GLY A 674 -22.83 -13.51 -36.24
N ALA A 675 -21.53 -13.70 -36.03
CA ALA A 675 -20.52 -13.66 -37.09
C ALA A 675 -20.67 -14.82 -38.08
N ASP A 676 -20.93 -16.03 -37.58
CA ASP A 676 -21.23 -17.22 -38.40
C ASP A 676 -22.59 -17.09 -39.12
N GLU A 677 -23.59 -16.45 -38.49
CA GLU A 677 -24.89 -16.09 -39.09
C GLU A 677 -24.82 -14.88 -40.04
N GLY A 678 -23.65 -14.26 -40.22
CA GLY A 678 -23.40 -13.22 -41.22
C GLY A 678 -23.69 -11.77 -40.81
N ASP A 679 -23.96 -11.49 -39.53
CA ASP A 679 -24.08 -10.10 -39.06
C ASP A 679 -22.74 -9.35 -39.18
N ARG A 680 -22.74 -8.27 -39.98
CA ARG A 680 -21.53 -7.50 -40.31
C ARG A 680 -20.87 -6.84 -39.10
N LYS A 681 -21.62 -6.46 -38.06
CA LYS A 681 -21.08 -5.88 -36.82
C LYS A 681 -20.45 -6.97 -35.94
N MET A 682 -21.14 -8.11 -35.81
CA MET A 682 -20.66 -9.26 -35.06
C MET A 682 -19.38 -9.82 -35.70
N LYS A 683 -19.37 -10.00 -37.02
CA LYS A 683 -18.21 -10.43 -37.80
C LYS A 683 -17.02 -9.48 -37.66
N LEU A 684 -17.25 -8.16 -37.78
CA LEU A 684 -16.22 -7.14 -37.55
C LEU A 684 -15.61 -7.23 -36.15
N ALA A 685 -16.45 -7.38 -35.11
CA ALA A 685 -15.97 -7.49 -33.73
C ALA A 685 -15.20 -8.81 -33.48
N PHE A 686 -15.65 -9.93 -34.06
CA PHE A 686 -14.96 -11.21 -33.98
C PHE A 686 -13.59 -11.16 -34.68
N ASP A 687 -13.55 -10.68 -35.92
CA ASP A 687 -12.32 -10.59 -36.72
C ASP A 687 -11.29 -9.65 -36.08
N LEU A 688 -11.74 -8.53 -35.51
CA LEU A 688 -10.88 -7.59 -34.77
C LEU A 688 -10.26 -8.26 -33.53
N VAL A 689 -11.03 -9.06 -32.77
CA VAL A 689 -10.49 -9.80 -31.62
C VAL A 689 -9.50 -10.87 -32.06
N VAL A 690 -9.79 -11.62 -33.13
CA VAL A 690 -8.87 -12.62 -33.71
C VAL A 690 -7.55 -11.96 -34.14
N ASP A 691 -7.62 -10.87 -34.92
CA ASP A 691 -6.45 -10.12 -35.39
C ASP A 691 -5.56 -9.66 -34.23
N ARG A 692 -6.15 -9.02 -33.22
CA ARG A 692 -5.38 -8.51 -32.07
C ARG A 692 -4.75 -9.65 -31.24
N ILE A 693 -5.42 -10.80 -31.11
CA ILE A 693 -4.81 -11.99 -30.51
C ILE A 693 -3.63 -12.48 -31.35
N CYS A 694 -3.79 -12.60 -32.68
CA CYS A 694 -2.73 -13.05 -33.58
C CYS A 694 -1.50 -12.12 -33.53
N GLY A 695 -1.70 -10.81 -33.46
CA GLY A 695 -0.62 -9.82 -33.30
C GLY A 695 0.19 -10.01 -32.02
N PHE A 696 -0.46 -10.24 -30.87
CA PHE A 696 0.24 -10.54 -29.63
C PHE A 696 0.94 -11.90 -29.64
N VAL A 697 0.31 -12.95 -30.20
CA VAL A 697 0.96 -14.27 -30.32
C VAL A 697 2.19 -14.20 -31.23
N GLY A 698 2.12 -13.51 -32.37
CA GLY A 698 3.26 -13.30 -33.26
C GLY A 698 4.40 -12.51 -32.62
N SER A 699 4.07 -11.43 -31.89
CA SER A 699 5.04 -10.67 -31.10
C SER A 699 5.75 -11.56 -30.07
N TYR A 700 4.98 -12.29 -29.26
CA TYR A 700 5.53 -13.11 -28.18
C TYR A 700 6.29 -14.36 -28.67
N TYR A 701 5.95 -14.88 -29.85
CA TYR A 701 6.74 -15.90 -30.52
C TYR A 701 8.16 -15.40 -30.83
N VAL A 702 8.30 -14.15 -31.31
CA VAL A 702 9.60 -13.51 -31.54
C VAL A 702 10.32 -13.19 -30.22
N THR A 703 9.60 -12.70 -29.21
CA THR A 703 10.13 -12.44 -27.86
C THR A 703 10.69 -13.70 -27.18
N LEU A 704 10.07 -14.86 -27.40
CA LEU A 704 10.56 -16.17 -26.95
C LEU A 704 11.55 -16.83 -27.95
N ASN A 705 12.01 -16.08 -28.95
CA ASN A 705 12.96 -16.51 -29.99
C ASN A 705 12.54 -17.80 -30.73
N GLY A 706 11.22 -18.00 -30.91
CA GLY A 706 10.64 -19.21 -31.51
C GLY A 706 10.70 -20.47 -30.65
N LYS A 707 11.19 -20.38 -29.40
CA LYS A 707 11.18 -21.44 -28.40
C LYS A 707 9.88 -21.35 -27.61
N VAL A 708 8.85 -22.04 -28.09
CA VAL A 708 7.53 -22.08 -27.46
C VAL A 708 7.11 -23.54 -27.32
N ASP A 709 6.85 -24.00 -26.11
CA ASP A 709 6.34 -25.34 -25.84
C ASP A 709 4.84 -25.43 -26.16
N ALA A 710 4.08 -24.41 -25.76
CA ALA A 710 2.63 -24.36 -25.94
C ALA A 710 2.06 -22.95 -26.18
N LEU A 711 1.03 -22.88 -27.00
CA LEU A 711 0.01 -21.82 -26.99
C LEU A 711 -1.16 -22.29 -26.12
N VAL A 712 -1.52 -21.52 -25.10
CA VAL A 712 -2.51 -21.93 -24.09
C VAL A 712 -3.70 -20.99 -24.08
N PHE A 713 -4.89 -21.50 -24.35
CA PHE A 713 -6.16 -20.77 -24.24
C PHE A 713 -6.81 -20.99 -22.88
N ALA A 714 -7.18 -19.91 -22.20
CA ALA A 714 -7.70 -19.92 -20.84
C ALA A 714 -8.79 -18.86 -20.63
N GLY A 715 -9.49 -18.92 -19.49
CA GLY A 715 -10.55 -18.00 -19.14
C GLY A 715 -11.86 -18.26 -19.90
N GLY A 716 -12.94 -17.59 -19.46
CA GLY A 716 -14.31 -17.96 -19.84
C GLY A 716 -14.65 -17.94 -21.34
N ILE A 717 -13.91 -17.19 -22.17
CA ILE A 717 -14.00 -17.22 -23.63
C ILE A 717 -13.00 -18.23 -24.20
N GLY A 718 -11.75 -18.22 -23.74
CA GLY A 718 -10.68 -19.08 -24.26
C GLY A 718 -10.93 -20.57 -24.03
N GLU A 719 -11.59 -20.94 -22.93
CA GLU A 719 -12.04 -22.29 -22.62
C GLU A 719 -13.23 -22.74 -23.48
N LYS A 720 -14.16 -21.84 -23.81
CA LYS A 720 -15.49 -22.18 -24.35
C LYS A 720 -15.64 -21.93 -25.85
N GLY A 721 -14.91 -20.98 -26.42
CA GLY A 721 -14.99 -20.60 -27.84
C GLY A 721 -14.06 -21.43 -28.71
N ASP A 722 -14.51 -22.61 -29.13
CA ASP A 722 -13.83 -23.44 -30.14
C ASP A 722 -13.65 -22.71 -31.48
N THR A 723 -14.68 -22.02 -31.99
CA THR A 723 -14.56 -21.18 -33.21
C THR A 723 -13.47 -20.12 -33.10
N LEU A 724 -13.31 -19.50 -31.92
CA LEU A 724 -12.25 -18.49 -31.68
C LEU A 724 -10.85 -19.13 -31.72
N ARG A 725 -10.68 -20.29 -31.09
CA ARG A 725 -9.41 -21.02 -31.10
C ARG A 725 -9.02 -21.43 -32.52
N SER A 726 -9.96 -21.97 -33.31
CA SER A 726 -9.71 -22.31 -34.71
C SER A 726 -9.32 -21.10 -35.55
N ALA A 727 -10.05 -19.98 -35.41
CA ALA A 727 -9.76 -18.75 -36.15
C ALA A 727 -8.37 -18.19 -35.83
N VAL A 728 -7.99 -18.15 -34.54
CA VAL A 728 -6.66 -17.72 -34.11
C VAL A 728 -5.58 -18.67 -34.62
N VAL A 729 -5.68 -19.97 -34.35
CA VAL A 729 -4.66 -20.96 -34.72
C VAL A 729 -4.46 -21.03 -36.23
N LYS A 730 -5.53 -20.96 -37.03
CA LYS A 730 -5.47 -20.90 -38.49
C LYS A 730 -4.67 -19.69 -38.99
N ASN A 731 -4.88 -18.52 -38.39
CA ASN A 731 -4.21 -17.29 -38.82
C ASN A 731 -2.73 -17.23 -38.43
N ILE A 732 -2.31 -17.95 -37.39
CA ILE A 732 -0.90 -18.06 -36.95
C ILE A 732 -0.21 -19.35 -37.41
N ALA A 733 -0.82 -20.14 -38.31
CA ALA A 733 -0.32 -21.46 -38.70
C ALA A 733 1.13 -21.42 -39.29
N CYS A 734 1.53 -20.27 -39.85
CA CYS A 734 2.90 -20.02 -40.30
C CYS A 734 3.97 -20.07 -39.19
N LEU A 735 3.58 -19.97 -37.91
CA LEU A 735 4.44 -20.12 -36.74
C LEU A 735 4.58 -21.59 -36.29
N GLY A 736 3.89 -22.53 -36.94
CA GLY A 736 3.93 -23.96 -36.62
C GLY A 736 2.87 -24.46 -35.63
N PHE A 737 1.84 -23.67 -35.34
CA PHE A 737 0.67 -24.14 -34.59
C PHE A 737 -0.38 -24.75 -35.53
N ALA A 738 -0.99 -25.85 -35.12
CA ALA A 738 -2.19 -26.39 -35.76
C ALA A 738 -3.17 -26.90 -34.67
N VAL A 739 -4.44 -27.06 -35.04
CA VAL A 739 -5.51 -27.51 -34.13
C VAL A 739 -6.21 -28.74 -34.71
N ASP A 740 -6.56 -29.71 -33.87
CA ASP A 740 -7.43 -30.82 -34.24
C ASP A 740 -8.89 -30.41 -33.98
N GLU A 741 -9.70 -30.29 -35.03
CA GLU A 741 -11.08 -29.80 -34.89
C GLU A 741 -12.05 -30.76 -34.19
N GLY A 742 -11.68 -32.04 -34.06
CA GLY A 742 -12.40 -33.00 -33.23
C GLY A 742 -12.13 -32.74 -31.75
N ARG A 743 -10.85 -32.63 -31.37
CA ARG A 743 -10.41 -32.35 -29.99
C ARG A 743 -10.66 -30.91 -29.55
N ASN A 744 -10.70 -29.94 -30.47
CA ASN A 744 -11.02 -28.55 -30.18
C ASN A 744 -12.45 -28.41 -29.63
N LYS A 745 -13.41 -29.08 -30.26
CA LYS A 745 -14.81 -29.09 -29.86
C LYS A 745 -14.99 -29.62 -28.43
N LYS A 746 -16.12 -29.28 -27.83
CA LYS A 746 -16.38 -29.52 -26.41
C LYS A 746 -16.83 -30.98 -26.15
N ASP A 747 -15.87 -31.87 -25.89
CA ASP A 747 -16.14 -33.27 -25.53
C ASP A 747 -16.51 -33.42 -24.04
N GLU A 748 -17.60 -34.15 -23.76
CA GLU A 748 -18.03 -34.54 -22.41
C GLU A 748 -16.99 -35.43 -21.69
N LYS A 749 -16.13 -36.15 -22.43
CA LYS A 749 -15.08 -37.00 -21.85
C LYS A 749 -14.02 -36.21 -21.09
N HIS A 750 -13.70 -35.00 -21.53
CA HIS A 750 -12.62 -34.15 -20.99
C HIS A 750 -13.16 -33.05 -20.07
N LYS A 751 -14.30 -33.32 -19.43
CA LYS A 751 -15.04 -32.37 -18.60
C LYS A 751 -14.35 -32.09 -17.26
N GLY A 752 -13.58 -33.05 -16.71
CA GLY A 752 -12.76 -32.89 -15.50
C GLY A 752 -11.41 -32.20 -15.71
N ASP A 753 -10.74 -32.44 -16.84
CA ASP A 753 -9.30 -32.15 -17.03
C ASP A 753 -8.94 -30.67 -16.87
N VAL A 754 -7.90 -30.34 -16.09
CA VAL A 754 -7.45 -28.95 -15.91
C VAL A 754 -6.77 -28.41 -17.17
N VAL A 755 -5.96 -29.25 -17.84
CA VAL A 755 -5.30 -28.95 -19.12
C VAL A 755 -5.71 -30.01 -20.14
N ARG A 756 -6.07 -29.59 -21.34
CA ARG A 756 -6.48 -30.46 -22.45
C ARG A 756 -5.72 -30.07 -23.73
N ASP A 757 -4.99 -31.03 -24.30
CA ASP A 757 -4.35 -30.86 -25.61
C ASP A 757 -5.38 -30.96 -26.75
N ILE A 758 -5.35 -29.97 -27.64
CA ILE A 758 -6.17 -29.87 -28.85
C ILE A 758 -5.30 -29.74 -30.11
N THR A 759 -4.02 -30.12 -30.01
CA THR A 759 -2.98 -29.91 -31.03
C THR A 759 -3.32 -30.63 -32.33
N GLY A 760 -3.16 -29.94 -33.46
CA GLY A 760 -3.36 -30.53 -34.79
C GLY A 760 -2.27 -31.52 -35.17
N LYS A 761 -2.53 -32.30 -36.21
CA LYS A 761 -1.46 -33.05 -36.89
C LYS A 761 -0.43 -32.07 -37.45
N ASP A 762 0.83 -32.50 -37.49
CA ASP A 762 1.96 -31.77 -38.07
C ASP A 762 2.27 -30.41 -37.40
N ALA A 763 1.68 -30.12 -36.24
CA ALA A 763 2.06 -29.00 -35.39
C ALA A 763 3.47 -29.18 -34.82
N ARG A 764 4.22 -28.08 -34.73
CA ARG A 764 5.53 -28.02 -34.07
C ARG A 764 5.42 -27.83 -32.55
N HIS A 765 4.37 -27.14 -32.13
CA HIS A 765 4.17 -26.66 -30.76
C HIS A 765 2.77 -27.06 -30.27
N HIS A 766 2.60 -27.30 -28.97
CA HIS A 766 1.30 -27.69 -28.43
C HIS A 766 0.27 -26.55 -28.53
N VAL A 767 -1.00 -26.91 -28.71
CA VAL A 767 -2.15 -26.02 -28.53
C VAL A 767 -3.01 -26.61 -27.42
N LEU A 768 -3.06 -25.91 -26.30
CA LEU A 768 -3.68 -26.37 -25.06
C LEU A 768 -4.88 -25.50 -24.68
N VAL A 769 -5.85 -26.11 -23.98
CA VAL A 769 -6.91 -25.39 -23.26
C VAL A 769 -6.72 -25.63 -21.77
N CYS A 770 -6.62 -24.56 -20.97
CA CYS A 770 -6.47 -24.63 -19.52
C CYS A 770 -7.69 -24.00 -18.83
N LYS A 771 -8.37 -24.77 -17.98
CA LYS A 771 -9.47 -24.29 -17.12
C LYS A 771 -8.87 -23.66 -15.87
N THR A 772 -9.04 -22.35 -15.68
CA THR A 772 -8.28 -21.63 -14.63
C THR A 772 -9.09 -21.39 -13.36
N ASP A 773 -8.54 -21.77 -12.21
CA ASP A 773 -9.09 -21.40 -10.89
C ASP A 773 -8.16 -20.43 -10.13
N GLU A 774 -8.47 -19.14 -10.24
CA GLU A 774 -7.79 -18.07 -9.50
C GLU A 774 -7.97 -18.20 -7.98
N GLN A 775 -9.11 -18.72 -7.51
CA GLN A 775 -9.39 -18.86 -6.08
C GLN A 775 -8.58 -20.01 -5.47
N PHE A 776 -8.43 -21.13 -6.18
CA PHE A 776 -7.52 -22.20 -5.79
C PHE A 776 -6.07 -21.71 -5.74
N GLU A 777 -5.63 -20.89 -6.71
CA GLU A 777 -4.26 -20.38 -6.72
C GLU A 777 -3.95 -19.50 -5.51
N MET A 778 -4.88 -18.60 -5.16
CA MET A 778 -4.75 -17.77 -3.95
C MET A 778 -4.74 -18.60 -2.67
N ALA A 779 -5.67 -19.56 -2.53
CA ALA A 779 -5.73 -20.45 -1.37
C ALA A 779 -4.47 -21.31 -1.25
N ARG A 780 -3.95 -21.83 -2.36
CA ARG A 780 -2.73 -22.64 -2.44
C ARG A 780 -1.48 -21.84 -2.08
N GLY A 781 -1.38 -20.60 -2.55
CA GLY A 781 -0.31 -19.69 -2.18
C GLY A 781 -0.25 -19.49 -0.66
N CYS A 782 -1.41 -19.24 -0.03
CA CYS A 782 -1.50 -19.07 1.43
C CYS A 782 -1.32 -20.38 2.21
N ALA A 783 -1.69 -21.54 1.64
CA ALA A 783 -1.47 -22.85 2.26
C ALA A 783 0.02 -23.27 2.27
N ARG A 784 0.80 -22.81 1.30
CA ARG A 784 2.22 -23.19 1.11
C ARG A 784 3.23 -22.15 1.60
N ASP A 785 2.81 -20.91 1.89
CA ASP A 785 3.67 -19.88 2.49
C ASP A 785 3.56 -19.87 4.04
N LYS A 786 4.71 -20.00 4.71
CA LYS A 786 4.84 -20.12 6.17
C LYS A 786 4.52 -18.83 6.94
N GLU A 787 4.62 -17.66 6.32
CA GLU A 787 4.26 -16.37 6.92
C GLU A 787 2.74 -16.16 6.83
N LEU A 788 2.16 -16.51 5.68
CA LEU A 788 0.72 -16.40 5.42
C LEU A 788 -0.10 -17.44 6.18
N TRP A 789 0.45 -18.62 6.48
CA TRP A 789 -0.22 -19.68 7.25
C TRP A 789 -0.47 -19.32 8.71
#